data_AF-A0A1W6LIH8-F1
#
_entry.id   AF-A0A1W6LIH8-F1
#
_cell.length_a   1.000
_cell.length_b   1.000
_cell.length_c   1.000
_cell.angle_alpha   90.00
_cell.angle_beta   90.00
_cell.angle_gamma   90.00
#
_symmetry.space_group_name_H-M   'P 1'
#
loop_
_entity.id
_entity.type
_entity.pdbx_description
1 polymer ?
#
loop_
_entity_poly.entity_id
_entity_poly.type
_entity_poly.pdbx_seq_one_letter_code
_entity_poly.pdbx_strand_id
1 'polypeptide(L)'
;MHLAVPRRFALLPLAALVLSGCATVAPPGAPAAAAPAAAPVAPRFATATPSLPQAPASGASAPTARPDPAAPRPFDDVVKGATRQAGFLSLWRKDEKLWLEVPVDLLDKPFLFSTNVSHSVGERGLYAAQMGTSWLASFRRIGATQLQLVALNTDFVATNPQMKLVVEQGFSNSLLASATIASAPHPERKSVLVDAAFLLADLPGYATRIDTAYRLPYTLDRGNSFFEKTRATDDLATVAVRLHYGMARMPAPPLVPVPTAVPPPTALPDPRSLFVGHVYSFTKLPEQPMVPRRADPRLGHFTDPYTDFSNDLRYNARVHHIARWRLEKADPAAELSPPKEPIVYWLDKNIPLRYRKSVEAGVLEWNKAFEKIGFRDAIVVRQQQDGDDFDTLDARHASIRWFVGRDAGMAVGPHQSDPRTGEIIDADIAMSDVFGRSARRVLVEDIGAAPVAHDHGHEAACDYAQEARAEMDFALDLLEARGDLAPDGPEAEALVQSVIKDTITHEVGHTLGLKHNFKASTVVTRSQLRDAAFTESHGLSGSVMDYNAYNLPLAGERPSTLNNTTLGPYDYWAIEYAYKPVAPADEAAELGRIAARSGTDPLLAYADDVEASNDGVDPLVNRFDLGDDPLAYYRRRLELSRELWQRVQARPQQPGDDLTRARRVLLSGFRQLQASTTLVGKYVGGMNTTRELPGTGTRPTYVPVDPAKQRDALRFLTQGIFSADSFRFQPRFLASLAPDYNEWERTGPVSIPGSVLSVQTIALDRLMSAGTATRVLELPLYVEPAKRKGIISLAEVYGTLQDAVWSELKTGREIDGLRRNLQREHLKRVQALLVRGGPLPPDALSLVRYRATELQASLRTAAARPGLSIESRAHLQDSLGLLTEALKASMTRT
;
A
#
# COMPACT_ATOMS: atom_id res chain seq x y z
N MET A 1 7.17 67.61 -2.69
CA MET A 1 7.97 68.85 -2.60
C MET A 1 9.43 68.44 -2.37
N HIS A 2 10.30 68.76 -3.33
CA HIS A 2 11.79 68.68 -3.40
C HIS A 2 12.54 67.41 -2.92
N LEU A 3 13.13 66.57 -3.80
CA LEU A 3 14.38 66.67 -4.60
C LEU A 3 15.69 66.78 -3.78
N ALA A 4 16.55 65.75 -3.85
CA ALA A 4 17.94 65.83 -4.35
C ALA A 4 18.73 64.50 -4.23
N VAL A 5 19.49 64.19 -5.28
CA VAL A 5 20.52 63.13 -5.46
C VAL A 5 21.84 63.85 -5.81
N PRO A 6 23.07 63.37 -5.44
CA PRO A 6 24.02 62.77 -6.43
C PRO A 6 24.97 61.66 -5.86
N ARG A 7 25.24 60.55 -6.59
CA ARG A 7 26.43 60.18 -7.46
C ARG A 7 27.78 60.06 -6.72
N ARG A 8 28.79 59.22 -7.05
CA ARG A 8 29.17 58.13 -8.01
C ARG A 8 30.57 57.61 -7.54
N PHE A 9 31.01 56.38 -7.82
CA PHE A 9 31.96 55.92 -8.89
C PHE A 9 32.09 54.37 -8.71
N ALA A 10 31.78 53.45 -9.63
CA ALA A 10 32.24 53.14 -11.00
C ALA A 10 33.54 52.31 -11.10
N LEU A 11 33.47 51.09 -11.65
CA LEU A 11 34.19 50.65 -12.86
C LEU A 11 33.85 49.19 -13.27
N LEU A 12 33.49 49.03 -14.54
CA LEU A 12 33.31 47.86 -15.42
C LEU A 12 34.32 48.06 -16.58
N PRO A 13 34.76 47.06 -17.39
CA PRO A 13 34.01 46.64 -18.62
C PRO A 13 34.20 45.17 -19.09
N LEU A 14 33.21 44.55 -19.79
CA LEU A 14 33.11 44.17 -21.25
C LEU A 14 34.27 43.29 -21.83
N ALA A 15 34.10 42.28 -22.71
CA ALA A 15 33.31 42.19 -23.96
C ALA A 15 33.14 40.70 -24.44
N ALA A 16 32.01 40.29 -25.06
CA ALA A 16 31.71 40.05 -26.52
C ALA A 16 32.37 38.79 -27.16
N LEU A 17 31.69 37.75 -27.69
CA LEU A 17 30.74 37.51 -28.83
C LEU A 17 31.44 37.00 -30.13
N VAL A 18 30.86 35.94 -30.76
CA VAL A 18 30.81 35.56 -32.21
C VAL A 18 31.43 34.22 -32.68
N LEU A 19 30.51 33.30 -33.08
CA LEU A 19 30.35 32.36 -34.23
C LEU A 19 31.48 31.49 -34.87
N SER A 20 31.07 30.23 -35.10
CA SER A 20 31.15 29.34 -36.30
C SER A 20 32.48 28.99 -36.99
N GLY A 21 32.67 27.69 -37.28
CA GLY A 21 33.56 27.20 -38.35
C GLY A 21 33.77 25.69 -38.37
N CYS A 22 33.52 25.07 -39.52
CA CYS A 22 33.55 23.63 -39.82
C CYS A 22 34.96 22.99 -39.89
N ALA A 23 34.95 21.64 -39.91
CA ALA A 23 35.82 20.73 -40.67
C ALA A 23 37.00 20.00 -39.97
N THR A 24 36.84 18.68 -39.91
CA THR A 24 37.81 17.60 -40.23
C THR A 24 39.26 17.67 -39.74
N VAL A 25 39.65 16.75 -38.83
CA VAL A 25 40.97 16.06 -38.85
C VAL A 25 40.80 14.62 -38.32
N ALA A 26 41.44 13.68 -39.01
CA ALA A 26 41.44 12.22 -38.84
C ALA A 26 42.28 11.72 -37.62
N PRO A 27 42.24 10.41 -37.26
CA PRO A 27 42.80 9.86 -36.02
C PRO A 27 44.25 9.35 -36.18
N PRO A 28 44.98 9.09 -35.08
CA PRO A 28 46.24 8.35 -35.16
C PRO A 28 46.09 6.85 -34.84
N GLY A 29 46.44 6.03 -35.84
CA GLY A 29 47.47 4.99 -35.73
C GLY A 29 47.26 3.76 -34.85
N ALA A 30 46.97 2.63 -35.48
CA ALA A 30 47.22 1.27 -34.97
C ALA A 30 48.72 0.91 -35.00
N PRO A 31 49.10 -0.26 -34.42
CA PRO A 31 49.88 -1.18 -35.24
C PRO A 31 49.46 -2.67 -35.19
N ALA A 32 49.71 -3.28 -36.35
CA ALA A 32 50.22 -4.62 -36.62
C ALA A 32 49.25 -5.83 -36.70
N ALA A 33 49.21 -6.36 -37.93
CA ALA A 33 48.50 -7.51 -38.46
C ALA A 33 49.25 -8.84 -38.29
N ALA A 34 48.51 -9.95 -38.46
CA ALA A 34 49.01 -11.20 -39.03
C ALA A 34 48.06 -11.67 -40.16
N ALA A 35 48.64 -12.14 -41.26
CA ALA A 35 48.04 -12.31 -42.59
C ALA A 35 47.41 -13.70 -42.85
N PRO A 36 46.61 -13.87 -43.94
CA PRO A 36 45.87 -15.10 -44.26
C PRO A 36 46.57 -15.97 -45.32
N ALA A 37 46.15 -17.24 -45.46
CA ALA A 37 46.63 -18.17 -46.47
C ALA A 37 45.52 -18.66 -47.42
N ALA A 38 45.71 -18.30 -48.70
CA ALA A 38 45.39 -18.90 -50.00
C ALA A 38 44.33 -20.02 -50.18
N ALA A 39 43.53 -19.83 -51.26
CA ALA A 39 42.74 -20.85 -51.97
C ALA A 39 43.55 -21.53 -53.10
N PRO A 40 43.07 -22.68 -53.63
CA PRO A 40 43.27 -22.97 -55.05
C PRO A 40 42.04 -23.54 -55.80
N VAL A 41 41.78 -22.89 -56.95
CA VAL A 41 41.49 -23.35 -58.34
C VAL A 41 41.04 -24.80 -58.62
N ALA A 42 40.02 -24.90 -59.50
CA ALA A 42 39.42 -26.11 -60.12
C ALA A 42 40.22 -26.72 -61.30
N PRO A 43 39.78 -27.88 -61.82
CA PRO A 43 39.69 -28.04 -63.27
C PRO A 43 38.39 -28.70 -63.79
N ARG A 44 38.14 -28.50 -65.09
CA ARG A 44 37.02 -28.97 -65.93
C ARG A 44 37.34 -30.30 -66.65
N PHE A 45 36.33 -30.77 -67.41
CA PHE A 45 36.28 -31.80 -68.48
C PHE A 45 35.76 -33.19 -68.06
N ALA A 46 35.09 -33.99 -68.91
CA ALA A 46 33.95 -33.85 -69.81
C ALA A 46 33.63 -35.27 -70.35
N THR A 47 32.39 -35.50 -70.79
CA THR A 47 31.88 -36.57 -71.70
C THR A 47 31.88 -38.05 -71.28
N ALA A 48 30.71 -38.70 -71.30
CA ALA A 48 30.23 -39.55 -72.41
C ALA A 48 29.05 -40.47 -71.99
N THR A 49 27.95 -40.40 -72.75
CA THR A 49 26.78 -41.30 -72.76
C THR A 49 27.05 -42.60 -73.55
N PRO A 50 26.20 -43.65 -73.44
CA PRO A 50 25.20 -43.84 -74.49
C PRO A 50 23.80 -44.33 -74.02
N SER A 51 22.86 -44.11 -74.93
CA SER A 51 21.40 -44.26 -74.97
C SER A 51 20.94 -45.64 -75.49
N LEU A 52 19.78 -46.21 -75.12
CA LEU A 52 18.43 -46.18 -75.79
C LEU A 52 17.57 -47.38 -75.26
N PRO A 53 16.23 -47.53 -75.50
CA PRO A 53 15.21 -46.66 -76.13
C PRO A 53 13.87 -46.48 -75.35
N GLN A 54 13.05 -45.49 -75.79
CA GLN A 54 11.62 -45.22 -75.46
C GLN A 54 10.68 -46.28 -76.10
N ALA A 55 9.38 -46.47 -75.82
CA ALA A 55 8.21 -45.62 -75.46
C ALA A 55 7.00 -46.53 -75.06
N PRO A 56 5.70 -46.11 -74.92
CA PRO A 56 5.09 -44.78 -74.78
C PRO A 56 4.01 -44.62 -73.65
N ALA A 57 3.79 -43.34 -73.29
CA ALA A 57 2.58 -42.63 -72.84
C ALA A 57 1.43 -43.32 -72.05
N SER A 58 1.14 -42.77 -70.86
CA SER A 58 -0.23 -42.33 -70.50
C SER A 58 -0.15 -41.13 -69.54
N GLY A 59 -1.02 -40.14 -69.77
CA GLY A 59 -0.93 -38.83 -69.13
C GLY A 59 -1.39 -38.80 -67.68
N ALA A 60 -0.74 -37.95 -66.88
CA ALA A 60 -1.30 -37.42 -65.64
C ALA A 60 -0.72 -36.03 -65.35
N SER A 61 -1.64 -35.14 -64.98
CA SER A 61 -1.53 -33.78 -64.45
C SER A 61 -0.16 -33.27 -63.96
N ALA A 62 0.12 -32.01 -64.31
CA ALA A 62 1.21 -31.21 -63.79
C ALA A 62 1.32 -31.29 -62.25
N PRO A 63 2.55 -31.39 -61.70
CA PRO A 63 2.74 -31.37 -60.25
C PRO A 63 2.45 -29.96 -59.72
N THR A 64 1.48 -29.87 -58.82
CA THR A 64 1.27 -28.71 -57.96
C THR A 64 2.58 -28.33 -57.29
N ALA A 65 2.97 -27.05 -57.44
CA ALA A 65 4.13 -26.48 -56.78
C ALA A 65 4.12 -26.83 -55.28
N ARG A 66 5.24 -27.35 -54.77
CA ARG A 66 5.44 -27.49 -53.31
C ARG A 66 5.28 -26.11 -52.68
N PRO A 67 4.42 -25.94 -51.66
CA PRO A 67 4.30 -24.66 -50.98
C PRO A 67 5.64 -24.28 -50.35
N ASP A 68 6.00 -23.01 -50.49
CA ASP A 68 7.14 -22.38 -49.84
C ASP A 68 7.02 -22.58 -48.31
N PRO A 69 7.99 -23.22 -47.63
CA PRO A 69 7.94 -23.42 -46.18
C PRO A 69 7.96 -22.11 -45.37
N ALA A 70 8.19 -20.95 -45.99
CA ALA A 70 8.08 -19.63 -45.37
C ALA A 70 6.69 -18.96 -45.53
N ALA A 71 5.78 -19.51 -46.35
CA ALA A 71 4.46 -18.92 -46.56
C ALA A 71 3.49 -19.30 -45.40
N PRO A 72 2.75 -18.33 -44.82
CA PRO A 72 1.76 -18.62 -43.79
C PRO A 72 0.72 -19.63 -44.28
N ARG A 73 0.41 -20.64 -43.46
CA ARG A 73 -0.57 -21.68 -43.81
C ARG A 73 -1.97 -21.07 -44.02
N PRO A 74 -2.82 -21.63 -44.88
CA PRO A 74 -4.21 -21.19 -44.98
C PRO A 74 -4.90 -21.18 -43.61
N PHE A 75 -5.73 -20.16 -43.35
CA PHE A 75 -6.40 -19.98 -42.05
C PHE A 75 -7.11 -21.27 -41.60
N ASP A 76 -7.95 -21.83 -42.46
CA ASP A 76 -8.78 -23.00 -42.14
C ASP A 76 -7.95 -24.28 -41.91
N ASP A 77 -6.74 -24.37 -42.49
CA ASP A 77 -5.82 -25.48 -42.24
C ASP A 77 -5.22 -25.41 -40.82
N VAL A 78 -4.99 -24.19 -40.30
CA VAL A 78 -4.44 -23.99 -38.95
C VAL A 78 -5.45 -24.40 -37.89
N VAL A 79 -6.72 -24.00 -38.04
CA VAL A 79 -7.81 -24.23 -37.06
C VAL A 79 -8.62 -25.49 -37.35
N LYS A 80 -8.16 -26.37 -38.23
CA LYS A 80 -8.88 -27.60 -38.56
C LYS A 80 -9.12 -28.47 -37.32
N GLY A 81 -10.39 -28.62 -36.95
CA GLY A 81 -10.83 -29.35 -35.75
C GLY A 81 -10.68 -28.57 -34.43
N ALA A 82 -10.43 -27.26 -34.49
CA ALA A 82 -10.46 -26.37 -33.34
C ALA A 82 -11.89 -25.88 -33.08
N THR A 83 -12.21 -25.63 -31.81
CA THR A 83 -13.45 -24.98 -31.38
C THR A 83 -13.23 -23.47 -31.35
N ARG A 84 -14.16 -22.71 -31.93
CA ARG A 84 -14.14 -21.25 -31.96
C ARG A 84 -15.04 -20.67 -30.87
N GLN A 85 -14.53 -19.71 -30.11
CA GLN A 85 -15.30 -18.80 -29.28
C GLN A 85 -15.25 -17.41 -29.91
N ALA A 86 -16.40 -16.90 -30.36
CA ALA A 86 -16.47 -15.59 -31.02
C ALA A 86 -16.50 -14.47 -29.98
N GLY A 87 -15.84 -13.35 -30.27
CA GLY A 87 -15.83 -12.15 -29.42
C GLY A 87 -14.84 -11.11 -29.91
N PHE A 88 -14.52 -10.12 -29.07
CA PHE A 88 -13.62 -9.00 -29.34
C PHE A 88 -12.30 -9.47 -29.95
N LEU A 89 -11.68 -10.46 -29.30
CA LEU A 89 -10.71 -11.36 -29.92
C LEU A 89 -11.33 -12.74 -29.93
N SER A 90 -11.54 -13.31 -31.12
CA SER A 90 -12.07 -14.67 -31.21
C SER A 90 -10.96 -15.66 -30.83
N LEU A 91 -11.31 -16.64 -30.01
CA LEU A 91 -10.36 -17.63 -29.47
C LEU A 91 -10.60 -18.98 -30.13
N TRP A 92 -9.54 -19.61 -30.62
CA TRP A 92 -9.60 -20.94 -31.23
C TRP A 92 -8.80 -21.93 -30.40
N ARG A 93 -9.44 -23.00 -29.92
CA ARG A 93 -8.79 -24.02 -29.09
C ARG A 93 -8.84 -25.39 -29.75
N LYS A 94 -7.71 -26.09 -29.77
CA LYS A 94 -7.60 -27.49 -30.15
C LYS A 94 -6.60 -28.18 -29.23
N ASP A 95 -7.08 -29.12 -28.43
CA ASP A 95 -6.29 -29.76 -27.37
C ASP A 95 -5.66 -28.66 -26.46
N GLU A 96 -4.34 -28.69 -26.30
CA GLU A 96 -3.56 -27.70 -25.54
C GLU A 96 -3.17 -26.45 -26.33
N LYS A 97 -3.50 -26.38 -27.63
CA LYS A 97 -3.16 -25.23 -28.47
C LYS A 97 -4.29 -24.20 -28.46
N LEU A 98 -3.90 -22.95 -28.30
CA LEU A 98 -4.77 -21.78 -28.32
C LEU A 98 -4.25 -20.79 -29.35
N TRP A 99 -5.16 -20.27 -30.18
CA TRP A 99 -4.86 -19.17 -31.10
C TRP A 99 -5.80 -18.00 -30.87
N LEU A 100 -5.25 -16.79 -30.93
CA LEU A 100 -5.99 -15.55 -31.01
C LEU A 100 -6.27 -15.23 -32.47
N GLU A 101 -7.54 -15.05 -32.84
CA GLU A 101 -7.92 -14.49 -34.14
C GLU A 101 -7.93 -12.95 -34.02
N VAL A 102 -6.92 -12.31 -34.61
CA VAL A 102 -6.74 -10.85 -34.57
C VAL A 102 -7.22 -10.25 -35.88
N PRO A 103 -8.33 -9.48 -35.89
CA PRO A 103 -8.76 -8.70 -37.04
C PRO A 103 -7.69 -7.68 -37.43
N VAL A 104 -7.47 -7.49 -38.74
CA VAL A 104 -6.55 -6.44 -39.23
C VAL A 104 -6.97 -5.05 -38.74
N ASP A 105 -8.27 -4.82 -38.58
CA ASP A 105 -8.79 -3.57 -38.06
C ASP A 105 -8.51 -3.32 -36.57
N LEU A 106 -7.99 -4.31 -35.82
CA LEU A 106 -7.52 -4.12 -34.44
C LEU A 106 -6.02 -3.84 -34.34
N LEU A 107 -5.28 -3.90 -35.46
CA LEU A 107 -3.86 -3.54 -35.46
C LEU A 107 -3.68 -2.06 -35.14
N ASP A 108 -2.70 -1.76 -34.29
CA ASP A 108 -2.35 -0.43 -33.78
C ASP A 108 -3.50 0.33 -33.10
N LYS A 109 -4.63 -0.35 -32.82
CA LYS A 109 -5.72 0.21 -32.01
C LYS A 109 -5.52 -0.14 -30.53
N PRO A 110 -5.72 0.84 -29.62
CA PRO A 110 -5.60 0.60 -28.20
C PRO A 110 -6.77 -0.21 -27.66
N PHE A 111 -6.47 -1.09 -26.71
CA PHE A 111 -7.40 -1.81 -25.85
C PHE A 111 -6.81 -1.87 -24.44
N LEU A 112 -7.63 -2.19 -23.43
CA LEU A 112 -7.11 -2.42 -22.09
C LEU A 112 -6.66 -3.89 -21.98
N PHE A 113 -5.41 -4.11 -21.62
CA PHE A 113 -4.87 -5.44 -21.31
C PHE A 113 -4.59 -5.53 -19.83
N SER A 114 -5.24 -6.44 -19.12
CA SER A 114 -5.08 -6.57 -17.67
C SER A 114 -4.85 -8.00 -17.21
N THR A 115 -4.32 -8.13 -16.00
CA THR A 115 -3.93 -9.40 -15.40
C THR A 115 -4.49 -9.48 -14.00
N ASN A 116 -5.14 -10.58 -13.65
CA ASN A 116 -5.62 -10.86 -12.30
C ASN A 116 -5.06 -12.20 -11.80
N VAL A 117 -4.95 -12.39 -10.48
CA VAL A 117 -4.37 -13.60 -9.87
C VAL A 117 -5.50 -14.53 -9.41
N SER A 118 -5.68 -15.65 -10.10
CA SER A 118 -6.71 -16.63 -9.72
C SER A 118 -6.25 -17.58 -8.61
N HIS A 119 -4.95 -17.85 -8.52
CA HIS A 119 -4.38 -18.78 -7.55
C HIS A 119 -2.96 -18.39 -7.18
N SER A 120 -2.56 -18.66 -5.94
CA SER A 120 -1.23 -18.31 -5.45
C SER A 120 -0.81 -19.19 -4.26
N VAL A 121 0.31 -18.84 -3.61
CA VAL A 121 0.94 -19.61 -2.54
C VAL A 121 0.15 -19.58 -1.23
N GLY A 122 -0.55 -18.47 -0.95
CA GLY A 122 -1.35 -18.32 0.26
C GLY A 122 -0.59 -17.77 1.47
N GLU A 123 0.57 -17.14 1.26
CA GLU A 123 1.33 -16.47 2.32
C GLU A 123 2.17 -15.29 1.78
N ARG A 124 2.62 -14.38 2.66
CA ARG A 124 3.54 -13.27 2.35
C ARG A 124 3.14 -12.36 1.19
N GLY A 125 1.86 -11.99 1.12
CA GLY A 125 1.34 -11.12 0.05
C GLY A 125 1.09 -11.82 -1.28
N LEU A 126 1.45 -13.11 -1.40
CA LEU A 126 1.18 -13.94 -2.58
C LEU A 126 -0.16 -14.66 -2.39
N TYR A 127 -1.26 -13.95 -2.58
CA TYR A 127 -2.62 -14.46 -2.39
C TYR A 127 -3.39 -14.60 -3.71
N ALA A 128 -4.43 -15.43 -3.69
CA ALA A 128 -5.40 -15.51 -4.79
C ALA A 128 -6.36 -14.31 -4.75
N ALA A 129 -7.20 -14.18 -5.78
CA ALA A 129 -8.24 -13.15 -5.92
C ALA A 129 -7.74 -11.70 -6.01
N GLN A 130 -6.44 -11.48 -6.18
CA GLN A 130 -5.84 -10.14 -6.29
C GLN A 130 -5.97 -9.60 -7.72
N MET A 131 -6.39 -8.33 -7.82
CA MET A 131 -6.26 -7.58 -9.07
C MET A 131 -4.78 -7.30 -9.33
N GLY A 132 -4.33 -7.51 -10.57
CA GLY A 132 -2.96 -7.22 -10.97
C GLY A 132 -2.85 -5.95 -11.80
N THR A 133 -1.77 -5.86 -12.55
CA THR A 133 -1.47 -4.70 -13.38
C THR A 133 -2.36 -4.64 -14.63
N SER A 134 -2.49 -3.43 -15.19
CA SER A 134 -3.16 -3.19 -16.46
C SER A 134 -2.35 -2.24 -17.33
N TRP A 135 -2.52 -2.37 -18.65
CA TRP A 135 -1.87 -1.53 -19.64
C TRP A 135 -2.86 -1.11 -20.71
N LEU A 136 -2.76 0.15 -21.15
CA LEU A 136 -3.25 0.51 -22.46
C LEU A 136 -2.32 -0.14 -23.50
N ALA A 137 -2.80 -1.17 -24.20
CA ALA A 137 -1.99 -1.99 -25.09
C ALA A 137 -2.52 -1.95 -26.54
N SER A 138 -1.66 -2.30 -27.50
CA SER A 138 -2.05 -2.51 -28.89
C SER A 138 -1.31 -3.67 -29.53
N PHE A 139 -1.90 -4.22 -30.59
CA PHE A 139 -1.24 -5.21 -31.44
C PHE A 139 -0.49 -4.53 -32.57
N ARG A 140 0.82 -4.70 -32.62
CA ARG A 140 1.66 -4.18 -33.70
C ARG A 140 2.15 -5.31 -34.59
N ARG A 141 1.93 -5.19 -35.90
CA ARG A 141 2.43 -6.16 -36.88
C ARG A 141 3.83 -5.77 -37.37
N ILE A 142 4.77 -6.72 -37.32
CA ILE A 142 6.12 -6.57 -37.86
C ILE A 142 6.30 -7.54 -39.03
N GLY A 143 6.40 -6.99 -40.23
CA GLY A 143 6.49 -7.79 -41.46
C GLY A 143 5.29 -8.73 -41.66
N ALA A 144 5.52 -9.84 -42.35
CA ALA A 144 4.47 -10.80 -42.67
C ALA A 144 4.15 -11.78 -41.52
N THR A 145 5.11 -12.02 -40.61
CA THR A 145 5.15 -13.22 -39.75
C THR A 145 5.09 -12.94 -38.26
N GLN A 146 5.23 -11.70 -37.80
CA GLN A 146 5.32 -11.40 -36.37
C GLN A 146 4.25 -10.41 -35.92
N LEU A 147 3.66 -10.69 -34.77
CA LEU A 147 2.80 -9.78 -34.02
C LEU A 147 3.45 -9.47 -32.68
N GLN A 148 3.38 -8.21 -32.24
CA GLN A 148 3.83 -7.73 -30.94
C GLN A 148 2.61 -7.27 -30.14
N LEU A 149 2.59 -7.60 -28.84
CA LEU A 149 1.72 -6.97 -27.86
C LEU A 149 2.54 -5.86 -27.18
N VAL A 150 2.13 -4.61 -27.38
CA VAL A 150 2.88 -3.43 -26.96
C VAL A 150 2.06 -2.64 -25.96
N ALA A 151 2.61 -2.40 -24.77
CA ALA A 151 2.07 -1.43 -23.83
C ALA A 151 2.45 -0.01 -24.27
N LEU A 152 1.44 0.85 -24.38
CA LEU A 152 1.59 2.24 -24.80
C LEU A 152 2.03 3.10 -23.63
N ASN A 153 2.98 3.99 -23.89
CA ASN A 153 3.37 5.02 -22.93
C ASN A 153 2.26 6.08 -22.85
N THR A 154 1.64 6.18 -21.68
CA THR A 154 0.56 7.15 -21.41
C THR A 154 0.97 8.22 -20.41
N ASP A 155 2.18 8.11 -19.84
CA ASP A 155 2.72 9.05 -18.86
C ASP A 155 3.18 10.37 -19.47
N PHE A 156 3.46 10.38 -20.78
CA PHE A 156 3.96 11.54 -21.51
C PHE A 156 3.16 11.71 -22.79
N VAL A 157 2.53 12.87 -22.95
CA VAL A 157 1.63 13.14 -24.09
C VAL A 157 1.89 14.52 -24.71
N ALA A 158 1.43 14.69 -25.94
CA ALA A 158 1.31 15.98 -26.59
C ALA A 158 0.11 15.99 -27.54
N THR A 159 -0.45 17.17 -27.79
CA THR A 159 -1.61 17.36 -28.67
C THR A 159 -1.23 17.93 -30.03
N ASN A 160 -0.20 18.79 -30.09
CA ASN A 160 0.30 19.35 -31.34
C ASN A 160 1.18 18.34 -32.12
N PRO A 161 1.19 18.35 -33.47
CA PRO A 161 1.87 17.32 -34.26
C PRO A 161 3.38 17.20 -34.03
N GLN A 162 4.08 18.33 -33.90
CA GLN A 162 5.53 18.36 -33.73
C GLN A 162 5.93 17.76 -32.38
N MET A 163 5.26 18.16 -31.29
CA MET A 163 5.55 17.64 -29.97
C MET A 163 5.09 16.19 -29.82
N LYS A 164 4.04 15.74 -30.52
CA LYS A 164 3.69 14.32 -30.58
C LYS A 164 4.85 13.47 -31.09
N LEU A 165 5.50 13.90 -32.17
CA LEU A 165 6.68 13.22 -32.70
C LEU A 165 7.85 13.23 -31.71
N VAL A 166 8.10 14.36 -31.05
CA VAL A 166 9.17 14.48 -30.04
C VAL A 166 8.91 13.54 -28.85
N VAL A 167 7.67 13.49 -28.36
CA VAL A 167 7.27 12.57 -27.28
C VAL A 167 7.41 11.12 -27.72
N GLU A 168 6.94 10.77 -28.92
CA GLU A 168 7.09 9.41 -29.47
C GLU A 168 8.56 8.98 -29.62
N GLN A 169 9.44 9.91 -30.01
CA GLN A 169 10.88 9.65 -30.12
C GLN A 169 11.61 9.65 -28.77
N GLY A 170 11.11 10.41 -27.79
CA GLY A 170 11.73 10.59 -26.48
C GLY A 170 11.30 9.56 -25.44
N PHE A 171 10.09 9.00 -25.55
CA PHE A 171 9.50 8.09 -24.58
C PHE A 171 9.03 6.80 -25.26
N SER A 172 9.73 5.71 -24.98
CA SER A 172 9.44 4.41 -25.60
C SER A 172 8.15 3.79 -25.05
N ASN A 173 7.41 3.14 -25.95
CA ASN A 173 6.46 2.09 -25.58
C ASN A 173 7.22 0.83 -25.10
N SER A 174 6.52 -0.08 -24.43
CA SER A 174 7.11 -1.30 -23.87
C SER A 174 6.60 -2.54 -24.59
N LEU A 175 7.52 -3.40 -25.06
CA LEU A 175 7.15 -4.70 -25.62
C LEU A 175 6.79 -5.66 -24.47
N LEU A 176 5.51 -6.01 -24.36
CA LEU A 176 5.06 -7.00 -23.38
C LEU A 176 5.36 -8.42 -23.86
N ALA A 177 5.03 -8.69 -25.12
CA ALA A 177 5.22 -10.00 -25.72
C ALA A 177 5.30 -9.93 -27.25
N SER A 178 5.77 -11.01 -27.86
CA SER A 178 5.69 -11.19 -29.30
C SER A 178 5.33 -12.63 -29.65
N ALA A 179 4.67 -12.81 -30.78
CA ALA A 179 4.18 -14.08 -31.24
C ALA A 179 4.25 -14.20 -32.77
N THR A 180 4.33 -15.43 -33.25
CA THR A 180 4.32 -15.73 -34.69
C THR A 180 2.89 -15.75 -35.20
N ILE A 181 2.66 -15.10 -36.33
CA ILE A 181 1.42 -15.19 -37.10
C ILE A 181 1.38 -16.58 -37.74
N ALA A 182 0.43 -17.40 -37.29
CA ALA A 182 0.32 -18.81 -37.65
C ALA A 182 -0.37 -19.05 -39.00
N SER A 183 -1.12 -18.06 -39.52
CA SER A 183 -1.91 -18.21 -40.73
C SER A 183 -1.81 -17.05 -41.71
N ALA A 184 -2.15 -17.31 -42.98
CA ALA A 184 -2.55 -16.29 -43.92
C ALA A 184 -3.86 -15.61 -43.45
N PRO A 185 -4.15 -14.38 -43.89
CA PRO A 185 -5.41 -13.72 -43.57
C PRO A 185 -6.61 -14.54 -44.00
N HIS A 186 -7.66 -14.57 -43.18
CA HIS A 186 -8.92 -15.19 -43.54
C HIS A 186 -9.51 -14.53 -44.80
N PRO A 187 -10.00 -15.28 -45.79
CA PRO A 187 -10.46 -14.72 -47.08
C PRO A 187 -11.50 -13.62 -46.94
N GLU A 188 -12.45 -13.77 -46.02
CA GLU A 188 -13.54 -12.80 -45.79
C GLU A 188 -13.24 -11.84 -44.64
N ARG A 189 -13.13 -12.35 -43.41
CA ARG A 189 -12.90 -11.58 -42.16
C ARG A 189 -11.58 -10.80 -42.11
N LYS A 190 -10.64 -11.08 -43.01
CA LYS A 190 -9.29 -10.49 -43.06
C LYS A 190 -8.47 -10.61 -41.77
N SER A 191 -8.91 -11.41 -40.80
CA SER A 191 -8.21 -11.69 -39.54
C SER A 191 -7.06 -12.67 -39.75
N VAL A 192 -6.08 -12.64 -38.84
CA VAL A 192 -4.97 -13.60 -38.79
C VAL A 192 -5.00 -14.39 -37.49
N LEU A 193 -4.47 -15.61 -37.50
CA LEU A 193 -4.29 -16.41 -36.29
C LEU A 193 -2.91 -16.19 -35.70
N VAL A 194 -2.85 -15.98 -34.39
CA VAL A 194 -1.60 -15.83 -33.63
C VAL A 194 -1.57 -16.87 -32.54
N ASP A 195 -0.46 -17.60 -32.43
CA ASP A 195 -0.26 -18.58 -31.37
C ASP A 195 -0.24 -17.88 -30.01
N ALA A 196 -1.12 -18.30 -29.09
CA ALA A 196 -1.28 -17.66 -27.79
C ALA A 196 -0.21 -18.06 -26.76
N ALA A 197 0.74 -18.94 -27.09
CA ALA A 197 1.78 -19.42 -26.17
C ALA A 197 2.64 -18.32 -25.54
N PHE A 198 2.65 -17.11 -26.12
CA PHE A 198 3.29 -15.94 -25.51
C PHE A 198 2.66 -15.52 -24.16
N LEU A 199 1.41 -15.93 -23.89
CA LEU A 199 0.72 -15.73 -22.61
C LEU A 199 1.19 -16.70 -21.52
N LEU A 200 1.90 -17.79 -21.88
CA LEU A 200 2.57 -18.66 -20.91
C LEU A 200 3.94 -18.07 -20.54
N ALA A 201 3.92 -16.82 -20.08
CA ALA A 201 5.08 -16.01 -19.73
C ALA A 201 4.80 -15.18 -18.49
N ASP A 202 5.86 -14.74 -17.81
CA ASP A 202 5.77 -13.90 -16.61
C ASP A 202 5.46 -12.42 -16.96
N LEU A 203 4.38 -12.19 -17.72
CA LEU A 203 3.96 -10.85 -18.15
C LEU A 203 3.72 -9.88 -16.98
N PRO A 204 3.11 -10.30 -15.85
CA PRO A 204 2.93 -9.42 -14.70
C PRO A 204 4.22 -9.19 -13.89
N GLY A 205 5.34 -9.85 -14.22
CA GLY A 205 6.57 -9.79 -13.42
C GLY A 205 6.42 -10.45 -12.04
N TYR A 206 5.59 -11.48 -11.94
CA TYR A 206 5.24 -12.14 -10.68
C TYR A 206 6.47 -12.82 -10.02
N ALA A 207 7.47 -13.23 -10.81
CA ALA A 207 8.74 -13.75 -10.27
C ALA A 207 9.43 -12.76 -9.32
N THR A 208 9.31 -11.45 -9.56
CA THR A 208 9.87 -10.40 -8.69
C THR A 208 9.16 -10.36 -7.32
N ARG A 209 7.85 -10.63 -7.29
CA ARG A 209 7.09 -10.72 -6.03
C ARG A 209 7.52 -11.97 -5.24
N ILE A 210 7.73 -13.09 -5.93
CA ILE A 210 8.26 -14.32 -5.33
C ILE A 210 9.67 -14.08 -4.76
N ASP A 211 10.56 -13.40 -5.50
CA ASP A 211 11.91 -13.07 -5.01
C ASP A 211 11.86 -12.14 -3.80
N THR A 212 10.99 -11.13 -3.81
CA THR A 212 10.82 -10.23 -2.67
C THR A 212 10.35 -10.98 -1.42
N ALA A 213 9.40 -11.91 -1.58
CA ALA A 213 8.81 -12.68 -0.49
C ALA A 213 9.76 -13.71 0.13
N TYR A 214 10.63 -14.34 -0.68
CA TYR A 214 11.43 -15.49 -0.25
C TYR A 214 12.95 -15.34 -0.39
N ARG A 215 13.43 -14.42 -1.23
CA ARG A 215 14.84 -14.26 -1.61
C ARG A 215 15.44 -15.57 -2.15
N LEU A 216 14.63 -16.29 -2.93
CA LEU A 216 14.95 -17.59 -3.53
C LEU A 216 14.82 -17.54 -5.07
N PRO A 217 15.72 -18.20 -5.82
CA PRO A 217 15.82 -18.08 -7.27
C PRO A 217 14.81 -18.99 -8.00
N TYR A 218 13.51 -18.77 -7.83
CA TYR A 218 12.50 -19.45 -8.64
C TYR A 218 12.54 -18.95 -10.09
N THR A 219 12.44 -19.87 -11.04
CA THR A 219 12.33 -19.53 -12.46
C THR A 219 11.04 -20.07 -13.05
N LEU A 220 10.44 -19.32 -13.97
CA LEU A 220 9.29 -19.78 -14.73
C LEU A 220 9.67 -21.00 -15.57
N ASP A 221 8.89 -22.06 -15.42
CA ASP A 221 9.00 -23.29 -16.18
C ASP A 221 7.81 -23.39 -17.16
N ARG A 222 8.07 -22.97 -18.40
CA ARG A 222 7.07 -23.00 -19.46
C ARG A 222 6.61 -24.42 -19.81
N GLY A 223 7.44 -25.44 -19.61
CA GLY A 223 7.10 -26.82 -19.96
C GLY A 223 5.98 -27.40 -19.10
N ASN A 224 5.82 -26.88 -17.88
CA ASN A 224 4.76 -27.25 -16.94
C ASN A 224 3.71 -26.15 -16.75
N SER A 225 3.67 -25.16 -17.65
CA SER A 225 2.67 -24.08 -17.67
C SER A 225 1.64 -24.35 -18.77
N PHE A 226 0.35 -24.04 -18.54
CA PHE A 226 -0.73 -24.43 -19.45
C PHE A 226 -1.95 -23.49 -19.41
N PHE A 227 -2.80 -23.58 -20.44
CA PHE A 227 -4.07 -22.84 -20.53
C PHE A 227 -5.21 -23.59 -19.82
N GLU A 228 -5.91 -22.93 -18.91
CA GLU A 228 -7.02 -23.52 -18.16
C GLU A 228 -8.35 -23.29 -18.87
N LYS A 229 -8.81 -22.03 -18.85
CA LYS A 229 -10.14 -21.61 -19.34
C LYS A 229 -10.00 -20.43 -20.28
N THR A 230 -10.92 -20.32 -21.24
CA THR A 230 -11.03 -19.18 -22.14
C THR A 230 -12.49 -18.75 -22.27
N ARG A 231 -12.70 -17.45 -22.47
CA ARG A 231 -14.02 -16.87 -22.77
C ARG A 231 -13.86 -15.72 -23.76
N ALA A 232 -14.81 -15.55 -24.66
CA ALA A 232 -14.86 -14.40 -25.56
C ALA A 232 -16.30 -13.89 -25.65
N THR A 233 -16.46 -12.57 -25.56
CA THR A 233 -17.70 -11.80 -25.79
C THR A 233 -17.37 -10.60 -26.67
N ASP A 234 -18.37 -9.88 -27.16
CA ASP A 234 -18.17 -8.77 -28.12
C ASP A 234 -17.23 -7.65 -27.63
N ASP A 235 -17.06 -7.51 -26.32
CA ASP A 235 -16.27 -6.49 -25.64
C ASP A 235 -15.07 -7.02 -24.85
N LEU A 236 -14.87 -8.34 -24.78
CA LEU A 236 -13.86 -8.97 -23.93
C LEU A 236 -13.36 -10.30 -24.51
N ALA A 237 -12.07 -10.59 -24.34
CA ALA A 237 -11.55 -11.95 -24.42
C ALA A 237 -10.69 -12.25 -23.18
N THR A 238 -10.93 -13.37 -22.52
CA THR A 238 -10.16 -13.80 -21.36
C THR A 238 -9.44 -15.13 -21.61
N VAL A 239 -8.23 -15.22 -21.07
CA VAL A 239 -7.40 -16.42 -21.09
C VAL A 239 -6.86 -16.65 -19.68
N ALA A 240 -7.36 -17.70 -19.01
CA ALA A 240 -6.82 -18.17 -17.75
C ALA A 240 -5.66 -19.13 -17.99
N VAL A 241 -4.54 -18.90 -17.30
CA VAL A 241 -3.33 -19.72 -17.38
C VAL A 241 -2.91 -20.19 -16.00
N ARG A 242 -2.24 -21.34 -15.97
CA ARG A 242 -1.51 -21.86 -14.83
C ARG A 242 -0.02 -21.82 -15.14
N LEU A 243 0.73 -21.01 -14.42
CA LEU A 243 2.18 -20.87 -14.55
C LEU A 243 2.89 -21.66 -13.45
N HIS A 244 3.89 -22.46 -13.82
CA HIS A 244 4.75 -23.18 -12.88
C HIS A 244 6.04 -22.42 -12.65
N TYR A 245 6.41 -22.20 -11.39
CA TYR A 245 7.72 -21.67 -11.01
C TYR A 245 8.44 -22.72 -10.16
N GLY A 246 9.70 -22.96 -10.48
CA GLY A 246 10.47 -24.00 -9.83
C GLY A 246 11.94 -23.65 -9.66
N MET A 247 12.60 -24.40 -8.78
CA MET A 247 14.04 -24.38 -8.60
C MET A 247 14.58 -25.79 -8.35
N ALA A 248 15.80 -26.07 -8.82
CA ALA A 248 16.34 -27.43 -8.79
C ALA A 248 16.65 -27.94 -7.36
N ARG A 249 17.13 -27.06 -6.48
CA ARG A 249 17.53 -27.40 -5.11
C ARG A 249 17.35 -26.21 -4.16
N MET A 250 17.01 -26.49 -2.89
CA MET A 250 16.99 -25.47 -1.84
C MET A 250 18.40 -25.06 -1.41
N PRO A 251 18.69 -23.76 -1.24
CA PRO A 251 19.92 -23.31 -0.59
C PRO A 251 20.02 -23.88 0.82
N ALA A 252 21.20 -24.36 1.21
CA ALA A 252 21.42 -24.79 2.59
C ALA A 252 21.34 -23.57 3.53
N PRO A 253 20.73 -23.70 4.72
CA PRO A 253 20.74 -22.64 5.72
C PRO A 253 22.19 -22.21 6.04
N PRO A 254 22.46 -20.90 6.23
CA PRO A 254 23.78 -20.45 6.62
C PRO A 254 24.17 -21.04 7.98
N LEU A 255 25.44 -21.45 8.13
CA LEU A 255 25.96 -22.00 9.40
C LEU A 255 25.94 -20.97 10.54
N VAL A 256 25.93 -19.67 10.20
CA VAL A 256 25.80 -18.56 11.14
C VAL A 256 24.43 -17.92 10.94
N PRO A 257 23.58 -17.83 11.97
CA PRO A 257 22.30 -17.15 11.88
C PRO A 257 22.50 -15.69 11.45
N VAL A 258 21.89 -15.30 10.33
CA VAL A 258 21.83 -13.89 9.95
C VAL A 258 20.69 -13.20 10.71
N PRO A 259 20.87 -11.93 11.13
CA PRO A 259 19.86 -11.22 11.93
C PRO A 259 18.47 -11.12 11.28
N THR A 260 18.39 -11.25 9.96
CA THR A 260 17.16 -11.18 9.15
C THR A 260 17.12 -12.31 8.13
N ALA A 261 17.04 -13.56 8.59
CA ALA A 261 16.84 -14.70 7.70
C ALA A 261 15.40 -14.70 7.17
N VAL A 262 15.22 -14.77 5.86
CA VAL A 262 13.90 -14.95 5.23
C VAL A 262 13.64 -16.45 5.10
N PRO A 263 12.65 -17.04 5.80
CA PRO A 263 12.39 -18.47 5.71
C PRO A 263 11.90 -18.86 4.30
N PRO A 264 12.08 -20.11 3.86
CA PRO A 264 11.43 -20.60 2.65
C PRO A 264 9.90 -20.62 2.78
N PRO A 265 9.16 -20.89 1.70
CA PRO A 265 7.71 -21.01 1.78
C PRO A 265 7.28 -22.13 2.73
N THR A 266 6.22 -21.89 3.51
CA THR A 266 5.69 -22.86 4.50
C THR A 266 4.31 -23.42 4.13
N ALA A 267 3.57 -22.71 3.28
CA ALA A 267 2.28 -23.15 2.77
C ALA A 267 2.37 -24.18 1.62
N LEU A 268 3.58 -24.53 1.16
CA LEU A 268 3.81 -25.45 0.05
C LEU A 268 4.21 -26.86 0.53
N PRO A 269 3.67 -27.94 -0.06
CA PRO A 269 4.12 -29.31 0.22
C PRO A 269 5.59 -29.57 -0.13
N ASP A 270 6.07 -29.03 -1.26
CA ASP A 270 7.49 -28.99 -1.63
C ASP A 270 7.88 -27.53 -1.89
N PRO A 271 8.74 -26.91 -1.08
CA PRO A 271 9.08 -25.51 -1.24
C PRO A 271 9.84 -25.24 -2.54
N ARG A 272 10.26 -26.23 -3.33
CA ARG A 272 10.98 -26.01 -4.60
C ARG A 272 10.07 -25.73 -5.79
N SER A 273 8.76 -25.94 -5.65
CA SER A 273 7.80 -25.90 -6.76
C SER A 273 6.52 -25.18 -6.31
N LEU A 274 6.03 -24.27 -7.15
CA LEU A 274 4.77 -23.57 -6.93
C LEU A 274 4.05 -23.31 -8.25
N PHE A 275 2.73 -23.19 -8.15
CA PHE A 275 1.88 -22.81 -9.27
C PHE A 275 1.17 -21.49 -8.97
N VAL A 276 1.12 -20.60 -9.96
CA VAL A 276 0.40 -19.33 -9.91
C VAL A 276 -0.60 -19.31 -11.06
N GLY A 277 -1.84 -18.92 -10.76
CA GLY A 277 -2.89 -18.79 -11.77
C GLY A 277 -3.08 -17.33 -12.15
N HIS A 278 -3.14 -17.04 -13.45
CA HIS A 278 -3.46 -15.70 -13.96
C HIS A 278 -4.66 -15.71 -14.88
N VAL A 279 -5.47 -14.65 -14.84
CA VAL A 279 -6.50 -14.37 -15.83
C VAL A 279 -6.06 -13.14 -16.62
N TYR A 280 -5.81 -13.33 -17.91
CA TYR A 280 -5.51 -12.24 -18.83
C TYR A 280 -6.79 -11.77 -19.51
N SER A 281 -7.05 -10.47 -19.47
CA SER A 281 -8.24 -9.86 -20.06
C SER A 281 -7.84 -8.87 -21.16
N PHE A 282 -8.42 -9.05 -22.34
CA PHE A 282 -8.34 -8.14 -23.47
C PHE A 282 -9.68 -7.42 -23.61
N THR A 283 -9.75 -6.17 -23.15
CA THR A 283 -10.99 -5.42 -23.00
C THR A 283 -11.12 -4.31 -24.04
N LYS A 284 -12.24 -4.30 -24.76
CA LYS A 284 -12.59 -3.21 -25.68
C LYS A 284 -12.81 -1.93 -24.88
N LEU A 285 -12.18 -0.83 -25.31
CA LEU A 285 -12.41 0.49 -24.71
C LEU A 285 -13.73 1.10 -25.21
N PRO A 286 -14.40 1.96 -24.42
CA PRO A 286 -15.57 2.70 -24.87
C PRO A 286 -15.30 3.50 -26.15
N GLU A 287 -16.26 3.51 -27.08
CA GLU A 287 -16.13 4.21 -28.37
C GLU A 287 -16.05 5.74 -28.17
N GLN A 288 -16.80 6.26 -27.21
CA GLN A 288 -16.72 7.65 -26.78
C GLN A 288 -15.98 7.73 -25.45
N PRO A 289 -14.78 8.33 -25.38
CA PRO A 289 -14.06 8.49 -24.12
C PRO A 289 -14.86 9.33 -23.11
N MET A 290 -14.80 8.97 -21.81
CA MET A 290 -15.40 9.78 -20.76
C MET A 290 -14.74 11.15 -20.68
N VAL A 291 -15.52 12.19 -20.38
CA VAL A 291 -14.95 13.52 -20.10
C VAL A 291 -14.12 13.43 -18.80
N PRO A 292 -12.80 13.72 -18.87
CA PRO A 292 -11.94 13.64 -17.70
C PRO A 292 -12.26 14.76 -16.70
N ARG A 293 -12.13 14.47 -15.41
CA ARG A 293 -12.32 15.44 -14.33
C ARG A 293 -11.01 15.72 -13.61
N ARG A 294 -10.65 16.99 -13.44
CA ARG A 294 -9.41 17.41 -12.78
C ARG A 294 -9.42 17.07 -11.29
N ALA A 295 -8.30 16.60 -10.78
CA ALA A 295 -8.09 16.43 -9.35
C ALA A 295 -7.91 17.79 -8.64
N ASP A 296 -8.38 17.88 -7.40
CA ASP A 296 -8.09 18.98 -6.48
C ASP A 296 -7.43 18.41 -5.22
N PRO A 297 -6.24 18.89 -4.82
CA PRO A 297 -5.48 18.29 -3.72
C PRO A 297 -6.14 18.46 -2.34
N ARG A 298 -7.18 19.29 -2.21
CA ARG A 298 -7.96 19.45 -0.98
C ARG A 298 -8.87 18.26 -0.68
N LEU A 299 -9.07 17.37 -1.66
CA LEU A 299 -9.86 16.15 -1.56
C LEU A 299 -9.04 14.94 -2.00
N GLY A 300 -9.47 13.76 -1.57
CA GLY A 300 -8.76 12.51 -1.76
C GLY A 300 -9.35 11.67 -2.85
N HIS A 301 -8.87 11.87 -4.07
CA HIS A 301 -9.17 10.99 -5.20
C HIS A 301 -7.90 10.33 -5.72
N PHE A 302 -8.00 9.06 -6.11
CA PHE A 302 -7.02 8.42 -6.97
C PHE A 302 -6.98 9.14 -8.32
N THR A 303 -5.81 9.18 -8.93
CA THR A 303 -5.61 9.92 -10.17
C THR A 303 -4.82 9.11 -11.17
N ASP A 304 -5.10 9.33 -12.44
CA ASP A 304 -4.25 8.94 -13.58
C ASP A 304 -3.42 10.16 -14.02
N PRO A 305 -2.15 10.26 -13.58
CA PRO A 305 -1.33 11.42 -13.86
C PRO A 305 -0.51 11.26 -15.14
N TYR A 306 -0.44 12.31 -15.95
CA TYR A 306 0.43 12.35 -17.13
C TYR A 306 1.10 13.72 -17.27
N THR A 307 2.17 13.77 -18.05
CA THR A 307 2.92 14.99 -18.36
C THR A 307 2.56 15.46 -19.77
N ASP A 308 2.01 16.67 -19.88
CA ASP A 308 1.57 17.27 -21.14
C ASP A 308 2.62 18.22 -21.71
N PHE A 309 3.34 17.77 -22.74
CA PHE A 309 4.34 18.56 -23.47
C PHE A 309 3.76 19.42 -24.59
N SER A 310 2.44 19.60 -24.65
CA SER A 310 1.80 20.41 -25.69
C SER A 310 2.15 21.90 -25.64
N ASN A 311 2.52 22.42 -24.46
CA ASN A 311 2.77 23.83 -24.22
C ASN A 311 3.97 24.02 -23.29
N ASP A 312 5.07 24.52 -23.84
CA ASP A 312 6.33 24.79 -23.16
C ASP A 312 6.28 25.99 -22.18
N LEU A 313 5.24 26.82 -22.25
CA LEU A 313 5.02 27.93 -21.32
C LEU A 313 4.36 27.51 -20.01
N ARG A 314 3.84 26.28 -19.91
CA ARG A 314 3.27 25.78 -18.65
C ARG A 314 4.38 25.42 -17.68
N TYR A 315 4.45 26.14 -16.56
CA TYR A 315 5.43 25.87 -15.50
C TYR A 315 5.33 24.45 -14.93
N ASN A 316 4.12 23.95 -14.75
CA ASN A 316 3.86 22.56 -14.37
C ASN A 316 3.08 21.85 -15.50
N ALA A 317 3.76 20.94 -16.19
CA ALA A 317 3.19 20.13 -17.25
C ALA A 317 2.41 18.91 -16.73
N ARG A 318 2.49 18.59 -15.43
CA ARG A 318 1.79 17.43 -14.86
C ARG A 318 0.29 17.71 -14.75
N VAL A 319 -0.51 16.80 -15.27
CA VAL A 319 -1.96 16.80 -15.23
C VAL A 319 -2.41 15.60 -14.39
N HIS A 320 -3.43 15.80 -13.57
CA HIS A 320 -4.03 14.77 -12.74
C HIS A 320 -5.54 14.73 -13.03
N HIS A 321 -6.02 13.63 -13.59
CA HIS A 321 -7.45 13.35 -13.70
C HIS A 321 -7.85 12.35 -12.63
N ILE A 322 -9.01 12.55 -11.99
CA ILE A 322 -9.50 11.61 -11.00
C ILE A 322 -9.97 10.32 -11.67
N ALA A 323 -9.74 9.20 -11.00
CA ALA A 323 -10.36 7.93 -11.37
C ALA A 323 -11.84 7.95 -10.92
N ARG A 324 -12.77 7.67 -11.83
CA ARG A 324 -14.21 7.57 -11.52
C ARG A 324 -14.97 6.72 -12.54
N TRP A 325 -16.09 6.15 -12.12
CA TRP A 325 -17.02 5.51 -13.04
C TRP A 325 -17.74 6.53 -13.93
N ARG A 326 -18.08 6.14 -15.15
CA ARG A 326 -19.00 6.92 -15.98
C ARG A 326 -20.42 6.77 -15.43
N LEU A 327 -21.00 7.87 -14.96
CA LEU A 327 -22.39 7.93 -14.55
C LEU A 327 -23.12 9.09 -15.24
N GLU A 328 -24.16 8.74 -15.97
CA GLU A 328 -25.03 9.68 -16.67
C GLU A 328 -26.48 9.37 -16.32
N LYS A 329 -27.29 10.39 -16.01
CA LYS A 329 -28.71 10.18 -15.72
C LYS A 329 -29.42 9.62 -16.96
N ALA A 330 -30.30 8.64 -16.75
CA ALA A 330 -31.21 8.17 -17.79
C ALA A 330 -32.17 9.28 -18.23
N ASP A 331 -32.70 10.05 -17.27
CA ASP A 331 -33.40 11.32 -17.50
C ASP A 331 -32.56 12.49 -16.96
N PRO A 332 -31.86 13.24 -17.83
CA PRO A 332 -31.05 14.39 -17.43
C PRO A 332 -31.85 15.54 -16.79
N ALA A 333 -33.16 15.63 -17.03
CA ALA A 333 -34.02 16.70 -16.51
C ALA A 333 -34.61 16.38 -15.14
N ALA A 334 -34.66 15.11 -14.75
CA ALA A 334 -35.17 14.70 -13.45
C ALA A 334 -34.19 15.07 -12.32
N GLU A 335 -34.73 15.56 -11.20
CA GLU A 335 -33.95 15.83 -9.99
C GLU A 335 -33.24 14.56 -9.50
N LEU A 336 -33.99 13.44 -9.48
CA LEU A 336 -33.51 12.11 -9.11
C LEU A 336 -33.83 11.11 -10.22
N SER A 337 -32.80 10.51 -10.84
CA SER A 337 -32.92 9.55 -11.95
C SER A 337 -32.01 8.34 -11.73
N PRO A 338 -32.40 7.12 -12.15
CA PRO A 338 -31.43 6.05 -12.33
C PRO A 338 -30.36 6.46 -13.36
N PRO A 339 -29.13 5.91 -13.27
CA PRO A 339 -28.15 6.08 -14.32
C PRO A 339 -28.54 5.29 -15.57
N LYS A 340 -27.98 5.66 -16.74
CA LYS A 340 -28.09 4.86 -17.97
C LYS A 340 -27.47 3.48 -17.79
N GLU A 341 -26.31 3.44 -17.14
CA GLU A 341 -25.59 2.22 -16.77
C GLU A 341 -25.25 2.33 -15.28
N PRO A 342 -25.84 1.50 -14.41
CA PRO A 342 -25.46 1.47 -13.00
C PRO A 342 -24.11 0.77 -12.81
N ILE A 343 -23.43 1.10 -11.71
CA ILE A 343 -22.24 0.37 -11.27
C ILE A 343 -22.73 -0.94 -10.64
N VAL A 344 -22.43 -2.06 -11.26
CA VAL A 344 -22.88 -3.39 -10.79
C VAL A 344 -21.73 -4.10 -10.10
N TYR A 345 -21.85 -4.34 -8.80
CA TYR A 345 -20.92 -5.18 -8.04
C TYR A 345 -21.44 -6.62 -7.99
N TRP A 346 -20.60 -7.56 -8.42
CA TRP A 346 -20.87 -8.99 -8.39
C TRP A 346 -20.24 -9.65 -7.16
N LEU A 347 -21.08 -10.27 -6.34
CA LEU A 347 -20.64 -11.10 -5.23
C LEU A 347 -20.21 -12.46 -5.77
N ASP A 348 -18.94 -12.79 -5.63
CA ASP A 348 -18.42 -14.10 -6.01
C ASP A 348 -19.09 -15.23 -5.20
N LYS A 349 -19.23 -16.39 -5.82
CA LYS A 349 -19.76 -17.59 -5.17
C LYS A 349 -18.97 -18.01 -3.93
N ASN A 350 -17.69 -17.66 -3.83
CA ASN A 350 -16.80 -18.00 -2.73
C ASN A 350 -17.07 -17.20 -1.43
N ILE A 351 -17.90 -16.15 -1.48
CA ILE A 351 -18.30 -15.43 -0.27
C ILE A 351 -19.21 -16.33 0.57
N PRO A 352 -18.88 -16.58 1.86
CA PRO A 352 -19.71 -17.39 2.74
C PRO A 352 -21.15 -16.86 2.81
N LEU A 353 -22.13 -17.77 2.66
CA LEU A 353 -23.56 -17.41 2.58
C LEU A 353 -24.03 -16.49 3.71
N ARG A 354 -23.55 -16.73 4.93
CA ARG A 354 -23.90 -15.93 6.12
C ARG A 354 -23.45 -14.47 6.06
N TYR A 355 -22.45 -14.13 5.25
CA TYR A 355 -21.88 -12.78 5.18
C TYR A 355 -22.37 -11.96 3.98
N ARG A 356 -22.98 -12.60 2.98
CA ARG A 356 -23.41 -11.95 1.73
C ARG A 356 -24.31 -10.73 1.96
N LYS A 357 -25.20 -10.77 2.95
CA LYS A 357 -26.07 -9.63 3.29
C LYS A 357 -25.30 -8.43 3.84
N SER A 358 -24.28 -8.65 4.68
CA SER A 358 -23.43 -7.56 5.16
C SER A 358 -22.56 -6.98 4.07
N VAL A 359 -22.04 -7.83 3.18
CA VAL A 359 -21.31 -7.36 1.99
C VAL A 359 -22.22 -6.52 1.10
N GLU A 360 -23.41 -7.00 0.76
CA GLU A 360 -24.41 -6.25 -0.01
C GLU A 360 -24.76 -4.91 0.65
N ALA A 361 -25.02 -4.91 1.97
CA ALA A 361 -25.32 -3.69 2.71
C ALA A 361 -24.15 -2.69 2.70
N GLY A 362 -22.91 -3.18 2.75
CA GLY A 362 -21.71 -2.33 2.69
C GLY A 362 -21.57 -1.60 1.35
N VAL A 363 -21.91 -2.29 0.25
CA VAL A 363 -21.91 -1.73 -1.11
C VAL A 363 -23.02 -0.70 -1.31
N LEU A 364 -24.25 -1.07 -0.94
CA LEU A 364 -25.43 -0.22 -1.16
C LEU A 364 -25.44 1.04 -0.29
N GLU A 365 -24.63 1.08 0.77
CA GLU A 365 -24.47 2.25 1.65
C GLU A 365 -24.12 3.53 0.87
N TRP A 366 -23.33 3.41 -0.20
CA TRP A 366 -22.92 4.53 -1.06
C TRP A 366 -24.06 5.17 -1.85
N ASN A 367 -25.19 4.49 -2.07
CA ASN A 367 -26.34 5.10 -2.73
C ASN A 367 -26.87 6.32 -1.95
N LYS A 368 -26.68 6.39 -0.62
CA LYS A 368 -27.01 7.59 0.17
C LYS A 368 -26.30 8.84 -0.36
N ALA A 369 -25.05 8.72 -0.81
CA ALA A 369 -24.30 9.83 -1.37
C ALA A 369 -24.71 10.15 -2.80
N PHE A 370 -24.95 9.13 -3.63
CA PHE A 370 -25.41 9.30 -5.00
C PHE A 370 -26.81 9.93 -5.11
N GLU A 371 -27.72 9.59 -4.19
CA GLU A 371 -29.06 10.19 -4.15
C GLU A 371 -29.01 11.70 -3.91
N LYS A 372 -28.07 12.19 -3.07
CA LYS A 372 -27.88 13.63 -2.82
C LYS A 372 -27.41 14.41 -4.04
N ILE A 373 -26.80 13.74 -5.02
CA ILE A 373 -26.36 14.34 -6.29
C ILE A 373 -27.28 13.97 -7.46
N GLY A 374 -28.44 13.38 -7.16
CA GLY A 374 -29.53 13.15 -8.10
C GLY A 374 -29.51 11.79 -8.80
N PHE A 375 -28.72 10.82 -8.35
CA PHE A 375 -28.74 9.45 -8.87
C PHE A 375 -29.47 8.51 -7.92
N ARG A 376 -30.52 7.85 -8.41
CA ARG A 376 -31.18 6.73 -7.71
C ARG A 376 -30.53 5.42 -8.14
N ASP A 377 -30.31 4.48 -7.23
CA ASP A 377 -29.79 3.15 -7.57
C ASP A 377 -28.52 3.23 -8.46
N ALA A 378 -27.62 4.17 -8.15
CA ALA A 378 -26.37 4.34 -8.89
C ALA A 378 -25.51 3.08 -8.82
N ILE A 379 -25.57 2.40 -7.66
CA ILE A 379 -24.88 1.17 -7.38
C ILE A 379 -25.91 0.06 -7.17
N VAL A 380 -25.66 -1.09 -7.80
CA VAL A 380 -26.48 -2.30 -7.70
C VAL A 380 -25.58 -3.49 -7.34
N VAL A 381 -26.09 -4.39 -6.49
CA VAL A 381 -25.40 -5.63 -6.12
C VAL A 381 -26.08 -6.82 -6.80
N ARG A 382 -25.28 -7.77 -7.29
CA ARG A 382 -25.76 -9.03 -7.84
C ARG A 382 -24.96 -10.21 -7.28
N GLN A 383 -25.63 -11.32 -7.03
CA GLN A 383 -24.97 -12.57 -6.63
C GLN A 383 -24.69 -13.42 -7.87
N GLN A 384 -23.42 -13.76 -8.08
CA GLN A 384 -23.03 -14.74 -9.09
C GLN A 384 -23.67 -16.11 -8.78
N GLN A 385 -24.25 -16.74 -9.79
CA GLN A 385 -24.91 -18.04 -9.74
C GLN A 385 -24.02 -19.13 -10.39
N ASP A 386 -24.27 -20.40 -10.07
CA ASP A 386 -23.49 -21.53 -10.62
C ASP A 386 -23.62 -21.68 -12.15
N GLY A 387 -24.70 -21.15 -12.73
CA GLY A 387 -24.96 -21.18 -14.18
C GLY A 387 -24.38 -19.99 -14.95
N ASP A 388 -23.80 -19.00 -14.27
CA ASP A 388 -23.19 -17.85 -14.95
C ASP A 388 -21.93 -18.27 -15.70
N ASP A 389 -21.78 -17.82 -16.94
CA ASP A 389 -20.69 -18.25 -17.83
C ASP A 389 -19.41 -17.38 -17.73
N PHE A 390 -19.47 -16.30 -16.96
CA PHE A 390 -18.37 -15.34 -16.77
C PHE A 390 -17.56 -15.64 -15.49
N ASP A 391 -16.39 -15.02 -15.38
CA ASP A 391 -15.50 -15.13 -14.22
C ASP A 391 -15.45 -13.77 -13.53
N THR A 392 -15.53 -13.73 -12.19
CA THR A 392 -15.39 -12.48 -11.43
C THR A 392 -13.98 -11.93 -11.49
N LEU A 393 -13.00 -12.67 -12.00
CA LEU A 393 -11.63 -12.22 -12.30
C LEU A 393 -11.48 -11.55 -13.67
N ASP A 394 -12.55 -11.40 -14.43
CA ASP A 394 -12.51 -10.68 -15.70
C ASP A 394 -12.62 -9.16 -15.53
N ALA A 395 -12.19 -8.40 -16.55
CA ALA A 395 -12.10 -6.94 -16.46
C ALA A 395 -13.39 -6.20 -16.91
N ARG A 396 -14.56 -6.84 -16.78
CA ARG A 396 -15.87 -6.25 -17.14
C ARG A 396 -16.89 -6.30 -16.02
N HIS A 397 -16.58 -7.00 -14.93
CA HIS A 397 -17.50 -7.17 -13.81
C HIS A 397 -16.80 -6.71 -12.54
N ALA A 398 -17.17 -5.52 -12.05
CA ALA A 398 -16.70 -5.10 -10.74
C ALA A 398 -17.13 -6.17 -9.71
N SER A 399 -16.18 -6.71 -8.96
CA SER A 399 -16.40 -7.93 -8.20
C SER A 399 -15.97 -7.81 -6.74
N ILE A 400 -16.56 -8.67 -5.90
CA ILE A 400 -16.16 -8.86 -4.51
C ILE A 400 -15.85 -10.33 -4.32
N ARG A 401 -14.63 -10.63 -3.85
CA ARG A 401 -14.08 -11.98 -3.73
C ARG A 401 -13.55 -12.21 -2.33
N TRP A 402 -13.79 -13.43 -1.84
CA TRP A 402 -13.27 -13.91 -0.57
C TRP A 402 -12.01 -14.74 -0.79
N PHE A 403 -10.97 -14.55 0.01
CA PHE A 403 -9.76 -15.38 -0.07
C PHE A 403 -9.25 -15.81 1.30
N VAL A 404 -8.37 -16.81 1.29
CA VAL A 404 -7.74 -17.36 2.49
C VAL A 404 -6.23 -17.33 2.32
N GLY A 405 -5.51 -17.12 3.42
CA GLY A 405 -4.06 -17.20 3.46
C GLY A 405 -3.59 -17.46 4.88
N ARG A 406 -2.40 -18.06 5.03
CA ARG A 406 -1.80 -18.38 6.33
C ARG A 406 -1.61 -17.13 7.17
N ASP A 407 -1.16 -16.04 6.56
CA ASP A 407 -0.88 -14.75 7.21
C ASP A 407 -1.72 -13.60 6.64
N ALA A 408 -2.79 -13.92 5.90
CA ALA A 408 -3.66 -12.93 5.28
C ALA A 408 -4.53 -12.20 6.31
N GLY A 409 -4.46 -10.87 6.34
CA GLY A 409 -5.24 -10.05 7.26
C GLY A 409 -5.78 -8.76 6.64
N MET A 410 -6.01 -8.74 5.33
CA MET A 410 -6.31 -7.52 4.57
C MET A 410 -7.61 -7.63 3.78
N ALA A 411 -8.22 -6.48 3.55
CA ALA A 411 -9.12 -6.24 2.44
C ALA A 411 -8.47 -5.18 1.53
N VAL A 412 -8.80 -5.21 0.23
CA VAL A 412 -8.30 -4.24 -0.74
C VAL A 412 -9.33 -4.05 -1.85
N GLY A 413 -9.59 -2.80 -2.23
CA GLY A 413 -10.53 -2.38 -3.28
C GLY A 413 -9.84 -1.67 -4.46
N PRO A 414 -8.96 -2.35 -5.21
CA PRO A 414 -8.27 -1.76 -6.35
C PRO A 414 -9.22 -1.54 -7.55
N HIS A 415 -8.79 -0.69 -8.48
CA HIS A 415 -9.50 -0.44 -9.74
C HIS A 415 -8.53 -0.28 -10.91
N GLN A 416 -9.02 -0.53 -12.12
CA GLN A 416 -8.33 -0.25 -13.38
C GLN A 416 -9.09 0.83 -14.13
N SER A 417 -8.36 1.85 -14.59
CA SER A 417 -8.92 2.97 -15.33
C SER A 417 -8.35 3.05 -16.74
N ASP A 418 -9.09 3.69 -17.64
CA ASP A 418 -8.55 4.21 -18.90
C ASP A 418 -7.66 5.42 -18.58
N PRO A 419 -6.32 5.33 -18.73
CA PRO A 419 -5.39 6.39 -18.34
C PRO A 419 -5.57 7.67 -19.16
N ARG A 420 -6.33 7.63 -20.26
CA ARG A 420 -6.63 8.81 -21.09
C ARG A 420 -7.69 9.71 -20.45
N THR A 421 -8.59 9.14 -19.65
CA THR A 421 -9.80 9.82 -19.16
C THR A 421 -9.99 9.73 -17.65
N GLY A 422 -9.38 8.74 -16.98
CA GLY A 422 -9.69 8.38 -15.61
C GLY A 422 -10.99 7.57 -15.46
N GLU A 423 -11.53 7.03 -16.56
CA GLU A 423 -12.73 6.19 -16.51
C GLU A 423 -12.39 4.83 -15.90
N ILE A 424 -12.96 4.51 -14.74
CA ILE A 424 -12.85 3.19 -14.15
C ILE A 424 -13.58 2.19 -15.06
N ILE A 425 -12.86 1.16 -15.49
CA ILE A 425 -13.35 0.09 -16.37
C ILE A 425 -13.65 -1.16 -15.56
N ASP A 426 -12.88 -1.41 -14.50
CA ASP A 426 -12.97 -2.58 -13.66
C ASP A 426 -12.56 -2.26 -12.21
N ALA A 427 -13.12 -2.98 -11.25
CA ALA A 427 -12.75 -2.86 -9.84
C ALA A 427 -13.03 -4.13 -9.05
N ASP A 428 -12.09 -4.53 -8.21
CA ASP A 428 -11.97 -5.93 -7.80
C ASP A 428 -11.63 -6.07 -6.32
N ILE A 429 -12.66 -6.03 -5.48
CA ILE A 429 -12.50 -6.08 -4.02
C ILE A 429 -12.12 -7.50 -3.60
N ALA A 430 -11.00 -7.64 -2.90
CA ALA A 430 -10.55 -8.90 -2.32
C ALA A 430 -10.51 -8.78 -0.79
N MET A 431 -11.22 -9.66 -0.09
CA MET A 431 -11.31 -9.66 1.37
C MET A 431 -10.87 -10.99 1.95
N SER A 432 -9.91 -10.94 2.88
CA SER A 432 -9.44 -12.16 3.54
C SER A 432 -10.48 -12.67 4.54
N ASP A 433 -10.45 -13.98 4.79
CA ASP A 433 -11.37 -14.63 5.70
C ASP A 433 -11.14 -14.29 7.17
N VAL A 434 -10.06 -13.56 7.52
CA VAL A 434 -9.81 -13.13 8.90
C VAL A 434 -10.98 -12.34 9.44
N PHE A 435 -11.59 -11.42 8.68
CA PHE A 435 -12.69 -10.57 9.15
C PHE A 435 -13.94 -11.36 9.54
N GLY A 436 -14.12 -12.55 8.96
CA GLY A 436 -15.17 -13.49 9.34
C GLY A 436 -14.75 -14.52 10.39
N ARG A 437 -13.45 -14.70 10.66
CA ARG A 437 -12.88 -15.70 11.58
C ARG A 437 -12.35 -15.12 12.89
N SER A 438 -12.02 -13.83 12.95
CA SER A 438 -11.27 -13.21 14.05
C SER A 438 -12.00 -13.25 15.39
N ALA A 439 -13.34 -13.32 15.42
CA ALA A 439 -14.08 -13.55 16.66
C ALA A 439 -13.99 -14.98 17.23
N ARG A 440 -13.62 -15.98 16.41
CA ARG A 440 -13.75 -17.40 16.78
C ARG A 440 -12.46 -18.21 16.77
N ARG A 441 -11.45 -17.82 15.98
CA ARG A 441 -10.33 -18.73 15.64
C ARG A 441 -8.92 -18.13 15.78
N VAL A 442 -8.80 -16.80 15.80
CA VAL A 442 -7.52 -16.12 16.03
C VAL A 442 -7.00 -16.32 17.46
N LEU A 443 -7.89 -16.72 18.38
CA LEU A 443 -7.58 -17.24 19.70
C LEU A 443 -6.95 -18.66 19.70
N VAL A 444 -6.47 -19.22 18.59
CA VAL A 444 -5.78 -20.52 18.59
C VAL A 444 -4.56 -20.52 17.68
N GLU A 445 -4.58 -19.80 16.56
CA GLU A 445 -3.49 -19.81 15.58
C GLU A 445 -2.43 -18.75 15.95
N ASP A 446 -1.27 -19.17 16.49
CA ASP A 446 -0.10 -18.31 16.74
C ASP A 446 0.68 -18.10 15.44
N ILE A 447 0.06 -17.37 14.51
CA ILE A 447 0.68 -17.04 13.23
C ILE A 447 1.74 -15.97 13.53
N GLY A 448 3.01 -16.38 13.53
CA GLY A 448 4.14 -15.49 13.78
C GLY A 448 4.11 -14.21 12.94
N ALA A 449 4.71 -13.14 13.46
CA ALA A 449 4.84 -11.89 12.72
C ALA A 449 5.58 -12.16 11.40
N ALA A 450 4.86 -12.07 10.27
CA ALA A 450 5.49 -12.12 8.97
C ALA A 450 6.38 -10.88 8.80
N PRO A 451 7.63 -11.03 8.29
CA PRO A 451 8.46 -9.89 7.98
C PRO A 451 7.75 -9.01 6.94
N VAL A 452 7.75 -7.70 7.19
CA VAL A 452 7.14 -6.69 6.33
C VAL A 452 7.86 -6.69 4.98
N ALA A 453 7.15 -7.04 3.91
CA ALA A 453 7.62 -6.75 2.56
C ALA A 453 7.44 -5.25 2.32
N HIS A 454 8.55 -4.53 2.15
CA HIS A 454 8.53 -3.16 1.65
C HIS A 454 8.23 -3.22 0.16
N ASP A 455 7.00 -2.92 -0.25
CA ASP A 455 6.73 -2.60 -1.65
C ASP A 455 6.78 -1.07 -1.82
N HIS A 456 7.45 -0.64 -2.90
CA HIS A 456 7.54 0.76 -3.30
C HIS A 456 6.53 0.99 -4.43
N GLY A 457 5.25 1.03 -4.05
CA GLY A 457 4.14 1.49 -4.88
C GLY A 457 3.24 2.39 -4.04
N HIS A 458 2.26 3.05 -4.65
CA HIS A 458 1.32 3.96 -3.96
C HIS A 458 0.45 3.30 -2.87
N GLU A 459 0.66 2.02 -2.57
CA GLU A 459 0.12 1.28 -1.44
C GLU A 459 1.09 1.43 -0.26
N ALA A 460 0.69 2.18 0.76
CA ALA A 460 1.45 2.34 2.00
C ALA A 460 1.81 0.98 2.62
N ALA A 461 2.91 0.95 3.37
CA ALA A 461 3.54 -0.23 3.97
C ALA A 461 2.56 -1.34 4.43
N CYS A 462 2.91 -2.60 4.11
CA CYS A 462 2.15 -3.81 4.40
C CYS A 462 2.20 -4.23 5.90
N ASP A 463 1.96 -3.28 6.81
CA ASP A 463 1.67 -3.52 8.23
C ASP A 463 0.17 -3.35 8.57
N TYR A 464 -0.60 -2.72 7.69
CA TYR A 464 -2.02 -2.42 7.89
C TYR A 464 -2.84 -3.65 8.32
N ALA A 465 -2.72 -4.75 7.58
CA ALA A 465 -3.40 -6.01 7.86
C ALA A 465 -3.15 -6.51 9.30
N GLN A 466 -1.93 -6.34 9.77
CA GLN A 466 -1.51 -6.77 11.11
C GLN A 466 -2.01 -5.79 12.17
N GLU A 467 -1.99 -4.49 11.89
CA GLU A 467 -2.49 -3.44 12.80
C GLU A 467 -4.02 -3.51 12.96
N ALA A 468 -4.78 -3.62 11.87
CA ALA A 468 -6.23 -3.77 11.89
C ALA A 468 -6.66 -5.03 12.64
N ARG A 469 -5.95 -6.15 12.41
CA ARG A 469 -6.13 -7.38 13.19
C ARG A 469 -5.84 -7.15 14.67
N ALA A 470 -4.70 -6.54 15.01
CA ALA A 470 -4.32 -6.30 16.40
C ALA A 470 -5.31 -5.39 17.14
N GLU A 471 -5.95 -4.46 16.44
CA GLU A 471 -7.01 -3.60 16.98
C GLU A 471 -8.31 -4.37 17.24
N MET A 472 -8.72 -5.24 16.30
CA MET A 472 -9.87 -6.11 16.49
C MET A 472 -9.66 -7.14 17.60
N ASP A 473 -8.49 -7.79 17.64
CA ASP A 473 -8.13 -8.78 18.66
C ASP A 473 -8.21 -8.15 20.05
N PHE A 474 -7.67 -6.94 20.24
CA PHE A 474 -7.74 -6.25 21.52
C PHE A 474 -9.17 -5.92 21.94
N ALA A 475 -10.01 -5.44 21.01
CA ALA A 475 -11.40 -5.12 21.31
C ALA A 475 -12.18 -6.36 21.76
N LEU A 476 -12.02 -7.47 21.03
CA LEU A 476 -12.64 -8.75 21.36
C LEU A 476 -12.14 -9.32 22.69
N ASP A 477 -10.81 -9.34 22.91
CA ASP A 477 -10.19 -9.80 24.15
C ASP A 477 -10.73 -9.04 25.38
N LEU A 478 -10.91 -7.72 25.24
CA LEU A 478 -11.46 -6.88 26.31
C LEU A 478 -12.94 -7.17 26.57
N LEU A 479 -13.77 -7.23 25.51
CA LEU A 479 -15.20 -7.50 25.64
C LEU A 479 -15.46 -8.91 26.21
N GLU A 480 -14.67 -9.89 25.79
CA GLU A 480 -14.69 -11.25 26.34
C GLU A 480 -14.28 -11.24 27.82
N ALA A 481 -13.19 -10.56 28.17
CA ALA A 481 -12.72 -10.46 29.56
C ALA A 481 -13.71 -9.72 30.48
N ARG A 482 -14.58 -8.87 29.93
CA ARG A 482 -15.70 -8.23 30.65
C ARG A 482 -16.90 -9.17 30.83
N GLY A 483 -17.03 -10.20 30.00
CA GLY A 483 -18.23 -11.00 29.86
C GLY A 483 -19.32 -10.32 29.02
N ASP A 484 -18.96 -9.25 28.30
CA ASP A 484 -19.88 -8.50 27.43
C ASP A 484 -20.15 -9.22 26.11
N LEU A 485 -19.24 -10.12 25.71
CA LEU A 485 -19.28 -10.84 24.44
C LEU A 485 -18.71 -12.25 24.62
N ALA A 486 -19.51 -13.27 24.32
CA ALA A 486 -19.02 -14.64 24.19
C ALA A 486 -18.47 -14.85 22.77
N PRO A 487 -17.28 -15.44 22.56
CA PRO A 487 -16.64 -15.55 21.24
C PRO A 487 -17.51 -16.22 20.15
N ASP A 488 -18.28 -17.23 20.54
CA ASP A 488 -19.21 -17.94 19.67
C ASP A 488 -20.68 -17.49 19.83
N GLY A 489 -20.91 -16.41 20.57
CA GLY A 489 -22.24 -15.87 20.86
C GLY A 489 -22.86 -15.07 19.70
N PRO A 490 -24.17 -14.80 19.76
CA PRO A 490 -24.87 -13.99 18.76
C PRO A 490 -24.37 -12.55 18.71
N GLU A 491 -23.93 -11.97 19.84
CA GLU A 491 -23.34 -10.63 19.90
C GLU A 491 -22.00 -10.55 19.15
N ALA A 492 -21.18 -11.62 19.24
CA ALA A 492 -19.94 -11.72 18.49
C ALA A 492 -20.19 -11.86 16.98
N GLU A 493 -21.17 -12.67 16.58
CA GLU A 493 -21.59 -12.76 15.18
C GLU A 493 -22.11 -11.40 14.68
N ALA A 494 -22.91 -10.68 15.47
CA ALA A 494 -23.40 -9.35 15.09
C ALA A 494 -22.25 -8.34 14.89
N LEU A 495 -21.24 -8.36 15.77
CA LEU A 495 -20.05 -7.54 15.61
C LEU A 495 -19.27 -7.91 14.34
N VAL A 496 -19.07 -9.20 14.07
CA VAL A 496 -18.42 -9.67 12.82
C VAL A 496 -19.19 -9.18 11.60
N GLN A 497 -20.51 -9.31 11.59
CA GLN A 497 -21.36 -8.85 10.48
C GLN A 497 -21.26 -7.33 10.28
N SER A 498 -21.14 -6.56 11.38
CA SER A 498 -20.94 -5.11 11.34
C SER A 498 -19.56 -4.73 10.79
N VAL A 499 -18.49 -5.43 11.21
CA VAL A 499 -17.13 -5.20 10.72
C VAL A 499 -17.03 -5.52 9.22
N ILE A 500 -17.65 -6.61 8.76
CA ILE A 500 -17.70 -6.94 7.33
C ILE A 500 -18.39 -5.83 6.54
N LYS A 501 -19.52 -5.30 7.05
CA LYS A 501 -20.21 -4.18 6.40
C LYS A 501 -19.27 -2.96 6.29
N ASP A 502 -18.65 -2.57 7.39
CA ASP A 502 -17.74 -1.42 7.49
C ASP A 502 -16.55 -1.54 6.52
N THR A 503 -15.86 -2.68 6.54
CA THR A 503 -14.74 -2.96 5.63
C THR A 503 -15.19 -2.90 4.18
N ILE A 504 -16.33 -3.51 3.82
CA ILE A 504 -16.82 -3.46 2.43
C ILE A 504 -17.22 -2.04 2.03
N THR A 505 -17.84 -1.26 2.91
CA THR A 505 -18.13 0.15 2.63
C THR A 505 -16.85 0.94 2.36
N HIS A 506 -15.78 0.69 3.13
CA HIS A 506 -14.46 1.27 2.90
C HIS A 506 -13.88 0.89 1.54
N GLU A 507 -13.82 -0.42 1.22
CA GLU A 507 -13.24 -0.88 -0.04
C GLU A 507 -14.03 -0.37 -1.26
N VAL A 508 -15.35 -0.25 -1.15
CA VAL A 508 -16.16 0.34 -2.22
C VAL A 508 -15.78 1.81 -2.44
N GLY A 509 -15.44 2.56 -1.39
CA GLY A 509 -14.92 3.93 -1.55
C GLY A 509 -13.68 4.01 -2.44
N HIS A 510 -12.74 3.07 -2.30
CA HIS A 510 -11.58 2.98 -3.20
C HIS A 510 -11.97 2.65 -4.65
N THR A 511 -12.92 1.72 -4.84
CA THR A 511 -13.44 1.40 -6.18
C THR A 511 -14.27 2.52 -6.80
N LEU A 512 -14.73 3.49 -6.00
CA LEU A 512 -15.37 4.73 -6.48
C LEU A 512 -14.35 5.84 -6.77
N GLY A 513 -13.05 5.59 -6.54
CA GLY A 513 -11.94 6.50 -6.81
C GLY A 513 -11.46 7.30 -5.61
N LEU A 514 -11.86 6.99 -4.37
CA LEU A 514 -11.47 7.73 -3.17
C LEU A 514 -10.18 7.19 -2.53
N LYS A 515 -9.37 8.08 -1.99
CA LYS A 515 -8.21 7.76 -1.13
C LYS A 515 -8.61 7.66 0.34
N HIS A 516 -7.71 7.15 1.17
CA HIS A 516 -7.85 7.19 2.62
C HIS A 516 -7.98 8.62 3.15
N ASN A 517 -8.71 8.77 4.26
CA ASN A 517 -8.81 10.01 5.01
C ASN A 517 -8.56 9.80 6.51
N PHE A 518 -7.30 9.86 6.92
CA PHE A 518 -6.84 9.61 8.30
C PHE A 518 -6.95 10.82 9.23
N LYS A 519 -7.59 11.91 8.76
CA LYS A 519 -7.89 13.09 9.59
C LYS A 519 -9.37 13.12 9.99
N ALA A 520 -10.19 12.25 9.40
CA ALA A 520 -11.62 12.24 9.59
C ALA A 520 -12.04 11.83 11.01
N SER A 521 -11.24 11.01 11.70
CA SER A 521 -11.47 10.56 13.08
C SER A 521 -11.57 11.71 14.07
N THR A 522 -11.01 12.88 13.72
CA THR A 522 -10.91 14.06 14.58
C THR A 522 -12.14 14.97 14.56
N VAL A 523 -13.12 14.73 13.68
CA VAL A 523 -14.28 15.62 13.55
C VAL A 523 -15.46 15.24 14.47
N VAL A 524 -15.42 14.04 15.05
CA VAL A 524 -16.44 13.56 15.99
C VAL A 524 -15.95 13.74 17.42
N THR A 525 -16.72 14.47 18.23
CA THR A 525 -16.32 14.73 19.62
C THR A 525 -16.46 13.50 20.49
N ARG A 526 -15.69 13.41 21.57
CA ARG A 526 -15.88 12.36 22.58
C ARG A 526 -17.31 12.29 23.15
N SER A 527 -18.00 13.43 23.26
CA SER A 527 -19.37 13.44 23.75
C SER A 527 -20.34 12.73 22.79
N GLN A 528 -20.14 12.94 21.48
CA GLN A 528 -20.89 12.31 20.41
C GLN A 528 -20.56 10.82 20.28
N LEU A 529 -19.29 10.43 20.43
CA LEU A 529 -18.89 9.00 20.43
C LEU A 529 -19.58 8.18 21.53
N ARG A 530 -20.04 8.83 22.61
CA ARG A 530 -20.77 8.18 23.71
C ARG A 530 -22.29 8.17 23.51
N ASP A 531 -22.79 8.80 22.45
CA ASP A 531 -24.20 8.86 22.11
C ASP A 531 -24.50 7.88 20.97
N ALA A 532 -25.11 6.75 21.31
CA ALA A 532 -25.45 5.70 20.34
C ALA A 532 -26.34 6.22 19.21
N ALA A 533 -27.29 7.13 19.50
CA ALA A 533 -28.17 7.67 18.46
C ALA A 533 -27.39 8.54 17.46
N PHE A 534 -26.38 9.27 17.95
CA PHE A 534 -25.47 10.02 17.08
C PHE A 534 -24.63 9.07 16.22
N THR A 535 -23.95 8.10 16.84
CA THR A 535 -22.99 7.24 16.14
C THR A 535 -23.65 6.28 15.15
N GLU A 536 -24.89 5.85 15.39
CA GLU A 536 -25.70 5.07 14.44
C GLU A 536 -26.11 5.87 13.20
N SER A 537 -26.29 7.19 13.33
CA SER A 537 -26.79 8.04 12.24
C SER A 537 -25.70 8.80 11.49
N HIS A 538 -24.57 9.09 12.14
CA HIS A 538 -23.48 9.89 11.59
C HIS A 538 -22.15 9.12 11.49
N GLY A 539 -22.07 7.92 12.04
CA GLY A 539 -20.84 7.15 12.12
C GLY A 539 -19.93 7.59 13.27
N LEU A 540 -18.74 6.99 13.33
CA LEU A 540 -17.70 7.27 14.32
C LEU A 540 -16.69 8.33 13.86
N SER A 541 -16.69 8.66 12.57
CA SER A 541 -15.69 9.49 11.91
C SER A 541 -16.33 10.33 10.80
N GLY A 542 -15.61 11.35 10.33
CA GLY A 542 -16.03 12.16 9.20
C GLY A 542 -16.09 11.41 7.87
N SER A 543 -15.50 10.22 7.78
CA SER A 543 -15.38 9.42 6.57
C SER A 543 -15.28 7.92 6.89
N VAL A 544 -15.87 7.08 6.04
CA VAL A 544 -15.59 5.62 6.02
C VAL A 544 -14.18 5.31 5.51
N MET A 545 -13.50 6.26 4.86
CA MET A 545 -12.13 6.10 4.34
C MET A 545 -11.04 6.21 5.41
N ASP A 546 -11.41 6.26 6.69
CA ASP A 546 -10.50 6.28 7.83
C ASP A 546 -10.31 4.88 8.43
N TYR A 547 -9.16 4.63 9.05
CA TYR A 547 -8.93 3.44 9.86
C TYR A 547 -9.21 3.75 11.32
N ASN A 548 -10.49 3.71 11.68
CA ASN A 548 -10.93 4.02 13.04
C ASN A 548 -10.53 2.91 14.03
N ALA A 549 -10.14 3.32 15.23
CA ALA A 549 -10.11 2.39 16.35
C ALA A 549 -11.52 2.00 16.82
N TYR A 550 -11.63 0.86 17.53
CA TYR A 550 -12.91 0.48 18.14
C TYR A 550 -13.29 1.43 19.27
N ASN A 551 -14.55 1.88 19.27
CA ASN A 551 -15.11 2.80 20.26
C ASN A 551 -15.45 2.11 21.58
N LEU A 552 -14.42 1.68 22.30
CA LEU A 552 -14.56 0.93 23.55
C LEU A 552 -14.89 1.86 24.73
N PRO A 553 -15.98 1.60 25.48
CA PRO A 553 -16.30 2.35 26.69
C PRO A 553 -15.34 1.99 27.83
N LEU A 554 -14.99 2.97 28.67
CA LEU A 554 -14.34 2.67 29.96
C LEU A 554 -15.36 2.04 30.91
N ALA A 555 -14.88 1.37 31.96
CA ALA A 555 -15.75 0.84 33.01
C ALA A 555 -16.69 1.93 33.56
N GLY A 556 -18.00 1.66 33.54
CA GLY A 556 -19.04 2.60 33.99
C GLY A 556 -19.53 3.60 32.94
N GLU A 557 -18.92 3.66 31.75
CA GLU A 557 -19.48 4.39 30.60
C GLU A 557 -20.52 3.54 29.88
N ARG A 558 -21.50 4.20 29.25
CA ARG A 558 -22.52 3.51 28.44
C ARG A 558 -21.90 3.04 27.12
N PRO A 559 -22.23 1.82 26.65
CA PRO A 559 -21.87 1.37 25.31
C PRO A 559 -22.51 2.23 24.22
N SER A 560 -21.83 2.34 23.08
CA SER A 560 -22.35 2.83 21.81
C SER A 560 -21.85 1.94 20.67
N THR A 561 -22.02 2.33 19.41
CA THR A 561 -21.54 1.54 18.26
C THR A 561 -20.01 1.39 18.31
N LEU A 562 -19.52 0.16 18.13
CA LEU A 562 -18.10 -0.19 18.29
C LEU A 562 -17.25 0.16 17.06
N ASN A 563 -17.81 0.05 15.86
CA ASN A 563 -17.15 0.33 14.58
C ASN A 563 -18.01 1.27 13.73
N ASN A 564 -17.48 1.74 12.60
CA ASN A 564 -18.19 2.69 11.75
C ASN A 564 -19.28 1.95 10.95
N THR A 565 -20.45 2.55 10.74
CA THR A 565 -21.60 1.83 10.15
C THR A 565 -22.32 2.58 9.04
N THR A 566 -21.95 3.83 8.78
CA THR A 566 -22.57 4.72 7.79
C THR A 566 -21.56 5.75 7.28
N LEU A 567 -21.87 6.37 6.15
CA LEU A 567 -21.07 7.46 5.56
C LEU A 567 -21.04 8.71 6.46
N GLY A 568 -19.88 9.37 6.50
CA GLY A 568 -19.68 10.65 7.15
C GLY A 568 -19.70 11.85 6.19
N PRO A 569 -19.69 13.10 6.69
CA PRO A 569 -19.79 14.31 5.88
C PRO A 569 -18.78 14.43 4.73
N TYR A 570 -17.55 13.94 4.91
CA TYR A 570 -16.52 13.96 3.87
C TYR A 570 -16.90 13.06 2.69
N ASP A 571 -17.48 11.88 2.95
CA ASP A 571 -17.82 10.91 1.90
C ASP A 571 -18.84 11.50 0.91
N TYR A 572 -19.88 12.15 1.44
CA TYR A 572 -20.87 12.87 0.64
C TYR A 572 -20.23 13.97 -0.23
N TRP A 573 -19.27 14.70 0.33
CA TRP A 573 -18.59 15.79 -0.34
C TRP A 573 -17.63 15.31 -1.43
N ALA A 574 -16.88 14.24 -1.18
CA ALA A 574 -15.98 13.63 -2.14
C ALA A 574 -16.73 13.01 -3.33
N ILE A 575 -17.90 12.41 -3.09
CA ILE A 575 -18.80 11.93 -4.15
C ILE A 575 -19.43 13.09 -4.91
N GLU A 576 -19.85 14.16 -4.24
CA GLU A 576 -20.32 15.39 -4.91
C GLU A 576 -19.25 15.90 -5.89
N TYR A 577 -18.00 16.01 -5.45
CA TYR A 577 -16.90 16.46 -6.31
C TYR A 577 -16.68 15.54 -7.51
N ALA A 578 -16.71 14.21 -7.34
CA ALA A 578 -16.39 13.27 -8.41
C ALA A 578 -17.53 13.01 -9.40
N TYR A 579 -18.78 13.03 -8.94
CA TYR A 579 -19.92 12.47 -9.69
C TYR A 579 -21.06 13.45 -9.95
N LYS A 580 -21.08 14.64 -9.32
CA LYS A 580 -22.14 15.62 -9.61
C LYS A 580 -22.17 15.96 -11.10
N PRO A 581 -23.33 15.84 -11.77
CA PRO A 581 -23.50 16.30 -13.15
C PRO A 581 -23.34 17.82 -13.21
N VAL A 582 -22.41 18.29 -14.04
CA VAL A 582 -22.16 19.72 -14.27
C VAL A 582 -21.98 19.97 -15.76
N ALA A 583 -22.51 21.07 -16.27
CA ALA A 583 -22.31 21.45 -17.66
C ALA A 583 -20.81 21.74 -17.91
N PRO A 584 -20.23 21.32 -19.05
CA PRO A 584 -18.81 21.50 -19.32
C PRO A 584 -18.32 22.95 -19.22
N ALA A 585 -19.17 23.93 -19.53
CA ALA A 585 -18.84 25.35 -19.44
C ALA A 585 -18.67 25.85 -17.98
N ASP A 586 -19.35 25.20 -17.03
CA ASP A 586 -19.41 25.63 -15.62
C ASP A 586 -18.56 24.74 -14.70
N GLU A 587 -18.04 23.61 -15.20
CA GLU A 587 -17.40 22.56 -14.38
C GLU A 587 -16.25 23.09 -13.52
N ALA A 588 -15.35 23.88 -14.10
CA ALA A 588 -14.21 24.42 -13.35
C ALA A 588 -14.65 25.33 -12.18
N ALA A 589 -15.68 26.15 -12.38
CA ALA A 589 -16.17 27.06 -11.36
C ALA A 589 -16.91 26.30 -10.24
N GLU A 590 -17.77 25.34 -10.61
CA GLU A 590 -18.55 24.56 -9.65
C GLU A 590 -17.67 23.60 -8.83
N LEU A 591 -16.72 22.90 -9.47
CA LEU A 591 -15.76 22.06 -8.76
C LEU A 591 -14.87 22.89 -7.82
N GLY A 592 -14.44 24.08 -8.26
CA GLY A 592 -13.72 25.02 -7.41
C GLY A 592 -14.52 25.44 -6.17
N ARG A 593 -15.83 25.69 -6.33
CA ARG A 593 -16.76 26.01 -5.23
C ARG A 593 -16.94 24.84 -4.27
N ILE A 594 -17.14 23.63 -4.79
CA ILE A 594 -17.28 22.42 -3.99
C ILE A 594 -15.99 22.21 -3.18
N ALA A 595 -14.83 22.23 -3.83
CA ALA A 595 -13.55 21.99 -3.17
C ALA A 595 -13.15 23.06 -2.15
N ALA A 596 -13.59 24.32 -2.33
CA ALA A 596 -13.34 25.40 -1.37
C ALA A 596 -14.05 25.22 -0.01
N ARG A 597 -15.02 24.32 0.10
CA ARG A 597 -15.72 24.07 1.36
C ARG A 597 -14.79 23.61 2.48
N SER A 598 -13.70 22.89 2.19
CA SER A 598 -12.68 22.50 3.20
C SER A 598 -11.96 23.68 3.86
N GLY A 599 -12.06 24.88 3.26
CA GLY A 599 -11.61 26.14 3.84
C GLY A 599 -12.44 26.59 5.05
N THR A 600 -13.71 26.17 5.11
CA THR A 600 -14.73 26.76 6.01
C THR A 600 -15.48 25.72 6.84
N ASP A 601 -15.58 24.49 6.36
CA ASP A 601 -16.29 23.38 7.00
C ASP A 601 -15.30 22.41 7.66
N PRO A 602 -15.19 22.39 9.00
CA PRO A 602 -14.24 21.53 9.70
C PRO A 602 -14.59 20.04 9.61
N LEU A 603 -15.83 19.69 9.22
CA LEU A 603 -16.24 18.28 9.04
C LEU A 603 -15.64 17.65 7.78
N LEU A 604 -15.04 18.46 6.91
CA LEU A 604 -14.39 18.05 5.65
C LEU A 604 -12.86 17.93 5.81
N ALA A 605 -12.38 17.70 7.04
CA ALA A 605 -10.98 17.49 7.32
C ALA A 605 -10.42 16.33 6.49
N TYR A 606 -9.25 16.53 5.90
CA TYR A 606 -8.64 15.56 4.99
C TYR A 606 -7.12 15.54 5.11
N ALA A 607 -6.58 14.32 5.21
CA ALA A 607 -5.17 13.97 5.00
C ALA A 607 -5.08 12.47 4.71
N ASP A 608 -4.09 12.04 3.94
CA ASP A 608 -4.00 10.65 3.45
C ASP A 608 -2.72 9.95 3.91
N ASP A 609 -2.41 8.82 3.28
CA ASP A 609 -1.29 7.93 3.57
C ASP A 609 0.05 8.65 3.72
N VAL A 610 0.28 9.71 2.93
CA VAL A 610 1.55 10.45 2.95
C VAL A 610 1.75 11.10 4.31
N GLU A 611 0.72 11.76 4.84
CA GLU A 611 0.77 12.44 6.13
C GLU A 611 0.62 11.50 7.33
N ALA A 612 -0.06 10.36 7.17
CA ALA A 612 -0.27 9.38 8.25
C ALA A 612 0.97 8.56 8.61
N SER A 613 1.98 8.53 7.74
CA SER A 613 3.23 7.78 7.91
C SER A 613 3.91 7.99 9.27
N ASN A 614 4.81 7.06 9.66
CA ASN A 614 5.57 7.16 10.92
C ASN A 614 6.43 8.43 11.02
N ASP A 615 6.85 8.98 9.87
CA ASP A 615 7.58 10.24 9.76
C ASP A 615 6.68 11.47 9.65
N GLY A 616 5.36 11.27 9.55
CA GLY A 616 4.34 12.29 9.59
C GLY A 616 4.51 13.25 10.77
N VAL A 617 4.28 14.53 10.51
CA VAL A 617 4.48 15.63 11.47
C VAL A 617 3.18 16.08 12.14
N ASP A 618 2.03 15.77 11.56
CA ASP A 618 0.72 16.13 12.10
C ASP A 618 0.22 15.04 13.06
N PRO A 619 0.07 15.34 14.37
CA PRO A 619 -0.42 14.36 15.33
C PRO A 619 -1.94 14.11 15.24
N LEU A 620 -2.65 14.82 14.35
CA LEU A 620 -4.08 14.63 14.05
C LEU A 620 -4.31 13.76 12.81
N VAL A 621 -3.25 13.22 12.22
CA VAL A 621 -3.34 12.32 11.05
C VAL A 621 -2.72 10.98 11.44
N ASN A 622 -3.57 10.04 11.85
CA ASN A 622 -3.12 8.73 12.32
C ASN A 622 -4.08 7.63 11.88
N ARG A 623 -3.53 6.42 11.79
CA ARG A 623 -4.32 5.19 11.72
C ARG A 623 -4.66 4.75 13.16
N PHE A 624 -5.85 4.20 13.36
CA PHE A 624 -6.31 3.62 14.62
C PHE A 624 -6.33 4.58 15.82
N ASP A 625 -6.65 5.85 15.56
CA ASP A 625 -7.10 6.79 16.59
C ASP A 625 -8.63 6.99 16.54
N LEU A 626 -9.15 7.76 17.50
CA LEU A 626 -10.58 8.05 17.54
C LEU A 626 -10.88 9.32 18.35
N GLY A 627 -11.65 10.23 17.74
CA GLY A 627 -12.22 11.41 18.39
C GLY A 627 -11.38 12.69 18.23
N ASP A 628 -12.01 13.81 18.58
CA ASP A 628 -11.49 15.18 18.50
C ASP A 628 -10.24 15.49 19.33
N ASP A 629 -9.84 14.60 20.22
CA ASP A 629 -8.58 14.67 20.97
C ASP A 629 -7.87 13.31 20.98
N PRO A 630 -7.06 12.99 19.94
CA PRO A 630 -6.35 11.71 19.87
C PRO A 630 -5.48 11.44 21.10
N LEU A 631 -4.91 12.48 21.71
CA LEU A 631 -4.15 12.33 22.96
C LEU A 631 -5.01 11.88 24.14
N ALA A 632 -6.27 12.32 24.22
CA ALA A 632 -7.21 11.80 25.21
C ALA A 632 -7.59 10.33 24.92
N TYR A 633 -7.72 9.96 23.65
CA TYR A 633 -7.93 8.57 23.26
C TYR A 633 -6.75 7.66 23.65
N TYR A 634 -5.48 8.06 23.43
CA TYR A 634 -4.32 7.25 23.85
C TYR A 634 -4.24 7.04 25.37
N ARG A 635 -4.71 8.01 26.18
CA ARG A 635 -4.86 7.83 27.63
C ARG A 635 -5.88 6.75 27.96
N ARG A 636 -7.04 6.76 27.28
CA ARG A 636 -8.05 5.70 27.43
C ARG A 636 -7.49 4.35 27.03
N ARG A 637 -6.73 4.28 25.93
CA ARG A 637 -6.10 3.02 25.48
C ARG A 637 -5.18 2.44 26.57
N LEU A 638 -4.42 3.27 27.26
CA LEU A 638 -3.62 2.83 28.42
C LEU A 638 -4.49 2.30 29.58
N GLU A 639 -5.62 2.95 29.87
CA GLU A 639 -6.57 2.48 30.89
C GLU A 639 -7.22 1.15 30.51
N LEU A 640 -7.66 0.99 29.26
CA LEU A 640 -8.24 -0.24 28.72
C LEU A 640 -7.23 -1.39 28.74
N SER A 641 -5.96 -1.15 28.37
CA SER A 641 -4.91 -2.17 28.44
C SER A 641 -4.66 -2.63 29.88
N ARG A 642 -4.69 -1.70 30.85
CA ARG A 642 -4.58 -2.04 32.28
C ARG A 642 -5.78 -2.84 32.78
N GLU A 643 -6.98 -2.47 32.36
CA GLU A 643 -8.19 -3.23 32.68
C GLU A 643 -8.09 -4.66 32.11
N LEU A 644 -7.70 -4.81 30.85
CA LEU A 644 -7.50 -6.12 30.21
C LEU A 644 -6.54 -7.00 31.01
N TRP A 645 -5.37 -6.45 31.37
CA TRP A 645 -4.38 -7.17 32.18
C TRP A 645 -4.90 -7.53 33.57
N GLN A 646 -5.66 -6.65 34.22
CA GLN A 646 -6.27 -6.94 35.52
C GLN A 646 -7.31 -8.06 35.45
N ARG A 647 -8.11 -8.10 34.39
CA ARG A 647 -9.14 -9.12 34.20
C ARG A 647 -8.55 -10.47 33.84
N VAL A 648 -7.61 -10.52 32.89
CA VAL A 648 -7.00 -11.77 32.45
C VAL A 648 -6.22 -12.46 33.57
N GLN A 649 -5.56 -11.70 34.45
CA GLN A 649 -4.86 -12.28 35.60
C GLN A 649 -5.81 -12.72 36.73
N ALA A 650 -7.01 -12.13 36.82
CA ALA A 650 -8.00 -12.46 37.85
C ALA A 650 -8.84 -13.69 37.48
N ARG A 651 -8.98 -14.01 36.18
CA ARG A 651 -9.68 -15.20 35.69
C ARG A 651 -8.78 -16.44 35.84
N PRO A 652 -9.13 -17.43 36.67
CA PRO A 652 -8.40 -18.70 36.72
C PRO A 652 -8.57 -19.47 35.41
N GLN A 653 -7.57 -20.27 35.04
CA GLN A 653 -7.69 -21.21 33.91
C GLN A 653 -8.78 -22.25 34.21
N GLN A 654 -9.61 -22.53 33.21
CA GLN A 654 -10.69 -23.51 33.27
C GLN A 654 -10.41 -24.71 32.35
N PRO A 655 -10.94 -25.91 32.66
CA PRO A 655 -10.88 -27.04 31.73
C PRO A 655 -11.44 -26.67 30.36
N GLY A 656 -10.69 -26.93 29.29
CA GLY A 656 -11.07 -26.59 27.92
C GLY A 656 -10.63 -25.20 27.45
N ASP A 657 -10.04 -24.37 28.32
CA ASP A 657 -9.39 -23.13 27.89
C ASP A 657 -8.24 -23.44 26.91
N ASP A 658 -8.08 -22.57 25.91
CA ASP A 658 -6.86 -22.54 25.11
C ASP A 658 -5.65 -22.22 26.01
N LEU A 659 -4.64 -23.09 25.93
CA LEU A 659 -3.42 -23.05 26.72
C LEU A 659 -2.69 -21.71 26.60
N THR A 660 -2.70 -21.10 25.40
CA THR A 660 -1.93 -19.87 25.12
C THR A 660 -2.75 -18.59 25.27
N ARG A 661 -4.05 -18.68 25.60
CA ARG A 661 -4.96 -17.52 25.69
C ARG A 661 -4.42 -16.41 26.57
N ALA A 662 -4.09 -16.70 27.82
CA ALA A 662 -3.60 -15.70 28.76
C ALA A 662 -2.29 -15.02 28.28
N ARG A 663 -1.43 -15.79 27.59
CA ARG A 663 -0.19 -15.29 27.01
C ARG A 663 -0.46 -14.34 25.85
N ARG A 664 -1.36 -14.69 24.92
CA ARG A 664 -1.72 -13.83 23.79
C ARG A 664 -2.38 -12.52 24.24
N VAL A 665 -3.34 -12.59 25.16
CA VAL A 665 -4.04 -11.42 25.72
C VAL A 665 -3.06 -10.46 26.40
N LEU A 666 -2.12 -11.00 27.19
CA LEU A 666 -1.06 -10.20 27.80
C LEU A 666 -0.24 -9.42 26.75
N LEU A 667 0.21 -10.10 25.71
CA LEU A 667 1.03 -9.50 24.64
C LEU A 667 0.22 -8.53 23.76
N SER A 668 -1.08 -8.78 23.57
CA SER A 668 -2.01 -7.88 22.87
C SER A 668 -2.03 -6.49 23.51
N GLY A 669 -2.14 -6.43 24.85
CA GLY A 669 -2.07 -5.16 25.58
C GLY A 669 -0.75 -4.40 25.39
N PHE A 670 0.38 -5.10 25.27
CA PHE A 670 1.67 -4.45 24.99
C PHE A 670 1.74 -3.89 23.57
N ARG A 671 1.27 -4.62 22.55
CA ARG A 671 1.22 -4.14 21.15
C ARG A 671 0.43 -2.84 21.02
N GLN A 672 -0.71 -2.75 21.72
CA GLN A 672 -1.54 -1.54 21.76
C GLN A 672 -0.83 -0.33 22.37
N LEU A 673 -0.02 -0.55 23.41
CA LEU A 673 0.82 0.52 23.96
C LEU A 673 1.99 0.90 23.05
N GLN A 674 2.56 -0.04 22.30
CA GLN A 674 3.59 0.26 21.30
C GLN A 674 3.03 1.22 20.24
N ALA A 675 1.87 0.89 19.65
CA ALA A 675 1.19 1.74 18.67
C ALA A 675 0.88 3.13 19.24
N SER A 676 0.23 3.20 20.41
CA SER A 676 -0.09 4.47 21.07
C SER A 676 1.15 5.32 21.35
N THR A 677 2.27 4.69 21.74
CA THR A 677 3.53 5.38 22.05
C THR A 677 4.14 6.03 20.82
N THR A 678 4.13 5.33 19.67
CA THR A 678 4.57 5.87 18.38
C THR A 678 3.79 7.15 18.03
N LEU A 679 2.46 7.09 18.13
CA LEU A 679 1.58 8.18 17.72
C LEU A 679 1.65 9.38 18.67
N VAL A 680 1.71 9.16 19.99
CA VAL A 680 1.92 10.26 20.97
C VAL A 680 3.24 10.98 20.72
N GLY A 681 4.27 10.27 20.26
CA GLY A 681 5.55 10.87 19.91
C GLY A 681 5.49 11.90 18.77
N LYS A 682 4.45 11.90 17.91
CA LYS A 682 4.26 12.91 16.85
C LYS A 682 3.98 14.31 17.39
N TYR A 683 3.41 14.44 18.59
CA TYR A 683 3.09 15.74 19.18
C TYR A 683 4.34 16.59 19.46
N VAL A 684 5.47 15.97 19.84
CA VAL A 684 6.69 16.70 20.21
C VAL A 684 7.42 17.18 18.95
N GLY A 685 7.47 18.50 18.77
CA GLY A 685 7.89 19.11 17.51
C GLY A 685 6.94 18.84 16.35
N GLY A 686 5.66 18.54 16.65
CA GLY A 686 4.63 18.30 15.64
C GLY A 686 4.10 19.60 15.01
N MET A 687 3.50 19.46 13.83
CA MET A 687 2.89 20.53 13.04
C MET A 687 1.53 20.06 12.53
N ASN A 688 0.46 20.79 12.85
CA ASN A 688 -0.83 20.60 12.19
C ASN A 688 -0.71 21.05 10.73
N THR A 689 -1.17 20.23 9.80
CA THR A 689 -1.15 20.52 8.36
C THR A 689 -2.53 20.91 7.85
N THR A 690 -2.57 21.86 6.92
CA THR A 690 -3.79 22.22 6.18
C THR A 690 -3.51 22.27 4.69
N ARG A 691 -4.47 21.78 3.89
CA ARG A 691 -4.40 21.85 2.43
C ARG A 691 -5.15 23.10 1.96
N GLU A 692 -4.45 24.23 1.90
CA GLU A 692 -4.98 25.51 1.44
C GLU A 692 -4.31 25.89 0.11
N LEU A 693 -5.11 26.28 -0.90
CA LEU A 693 -4.57 26.68 -2.20
C LEU A 693 -4.34 28.20 -2.29
N PRO A 694 -3.34 28.65 -3.07
CA PRO A 694 -3.11 30.07 -3.29
C PRO A 694 -4.39 30.80 -3.77
N GLY A 695 -4.76 31.88 -3.09
CA GLY A 695 -5.93 32.69 -3.42
C GLY A 695 -7.28 32.15 -2.93
N THR A 696 -7.32 30.99 -2.25
CA THR A 696 -8.58 30.39 -1.74
C THR A 696 -8.82 30.62 -0.24
N GLY A 697 -7.78 31.01 0.50
CA GLY A 697 -7.86 31.32 1.93
C GLY A 697 -6.53 31.83 2.49
N THR A 698 -6.48 32.08 3.80
CA THR A 698 -5.31 32.66 4.50
C THR A 698 -4.75 31.76 5.60
N ARG A 699 -5.20 30.50 5.69
CA ARG A 699 -4.72 29.57 6.72
C ARG A 699 -3.28 29.16 6.41
N PRO A 700 -2.37 29.18 7.41
CA PRO A 700 -1.03 28.64 7.22
C PRO A 700 -1.07 27.14 6.95
N THR A 701 -0.27 26.68 5.99
CA THR A 701 -0.11 25.25 5.66
C THR A 701 0.41 24.45 6.85
N TYR A 702 1.34 25.03 7.61
CA TYR A 702 1.95 24.40 8.80
C TYR A 702 1.73 25.28 10.02
N VAL A 703 1.16 24.70 11.06
CA VAL A 703 0.95 25.37 12.35
C VAL A 703 1.53 24.49 13.45
N PRO A 704 2.52 24.96 14.22
CA PRO A 704 3.03 24.25 15.39
C PRO A 704 1.92 23.75 16.31
N VAL A 705 2.03 22.51 16.75
CA VAL A 705 1.14 21.96 17.78
C VAL A 705 1.22 22.83 19.04
N ASP A 706 0.09 23.09 19.66
CA ASP A 706 0.00 23.93 20.86
C ASP A 706 1.01 23.49 21.94
N PRO A 707 1.81 24.40 22.53
CA PRO A 707 2.83 24.05 23.52
C PRO A 707 2.29 23.28 24.73
N ALA A 708 1.05 23.52 25.17
CA ALA A 708 0.44 22.76 26.25
C ALA A 708 0.17 21.32 25.80
N LYS A 709 -0.37 21.10 24.59
CA LYS A 709 -0.55 19.74 24.03
C LYS A 709 0.78 18.99 23.88
N GLN A 710 1.86 19.64 23.47
CA GLN A 710 3.19 19.01 23.40
C GLN A 710 3.69 18.59 24.79
N ARG A 711 3.52 19.44 25.81
CA ARG A 711 3.84 19.11 27.21
C ARG A 711 2.95 18.02 27.76
N ASP A 712 1.68 17.98 27.37
CA ASP A 712 0.73 16.92 27.76
C ASP A 712 1.14 15.56 27.19
N ALA A 713 1.61 15.52 25.94
CA ALA A 713 2.16 14.32 25.33
C ALA A 713 3.43 13.84 26.06
N LEU A 714 4.35 14.76 26.40
CA LEU A 714 5.51 14.43 27.22
C LEU A 714 5.12 13.89 28.60
N ARG A 715 4.12 14.48 29.26
CA ARG A 715 3.63 13.97 30.55
C ARG A 715 3.02 12.58 30.42
N PHE A 716 2.27 12.30 29.36
CA PHE A 716 1.75 10.96 29.09
C PHE A 716 2.89 9.94 28.95
N LEU A 717 3.91 10.24 28.13
CA LEU A 717 5.05 9.32 27.93
C LEU A 717 5.85 9.12 29.23
N THR A 718 6.13 10.20 29.96
CA THR A 718 6.97 10.14 31.16
C THR A 718 6.26 9.55 32.39
N GLN A 719 4.97 9.80 32.57
CA GLN A 719 4.21 9.33 33.73
C GLN A 719 3.44 8.03 33.45
N GLY A 720 3.03 7.80 32.20
CA GLY A 720 2.35 6.59 31.77
C GLY A 720 3.33 5.49 31.36
N ILE A 721 4.15 5.74 30.33
CA ILE A 721 4.98 4.71 29.70
C ILE A 721 6.30 4.45 30.46
N PHE A 722 6.98 5.50 30.93
CA PHE A 722 8.23 5.34 31.69
C PHE A 722 8.04 5.01 33.17
N SER A 723 6.81 4.96 33.68
CA SER A 723 6.58 4.56 35.07
C SER A 723 6.60 3.04 35.21
N ALA A 724 7.52 2.50 36.03
CA ALA A 724 7.56 1.07 36.34
C ALA A 724 6.26 0.60 37.04
N ASP A 725 5.62 1.48 37.81
CA ASP A 725 4.35 1.22 38.50
C ASP A 725 3.18 0.96 37.53
N SER A 726 3.32 1.34 36.25
CA SER A 726 2.33 1.06 35.22
C SER A 726 2.23 -0.42 34.85
N PHE A 727 3.21 -1.25 35.21
CA PHE A 727 3.33 -2.64 34.77
C PHE A 727 3.42 -3.58 35.96
N ARG A 728 2.26 -4.04 36.45
CA ARG A 728 2.17 -4.94 37.60
C ARG A 728 1.43 -6.22 37.23
N PHE A 729 2.10 -7.35 37.41
CA PHE A 729 1.57 -8.68 37.11
C PHE A 729 1.79 -9.61 38.30
N GLN A 730 0.83 -10.49 38.57
CA GLN A 730 0.95 -11.44 39.68
C GLN A 730 1.97 -12.54 39.35
N PRO A 731 2.89 -12.92 40.25
CA PRO A 731 3.87 -13.99 39.98
C PRO A 731 3.23 -15.32 39.58
N ARG A 732 2.10 -15.68 40.20
CA ARG A 732 1.33 -16.89 39.85
C ARG A 732 0.76 -16.83 38.43
N PHE A 733 0.28 -15.66 38.00
CA PHE A 733 -0.21 -15.45 36.64
C PHE A 733 0.92 -15.63 35.62
N LEU A 734 2.08 -15.00 35.85
CA LEU A 734 3.24 -15.16 34.95
C LEU A 734 3.73 -16.61 34.88
N ALA A 735 3.72 -17.33 36.01
CA ALA A 735 4.08 -18.74 36.06
C ALA A 735 3.07 -19.66 35.33
N SER A 736 1.81 -19.23 35.16
CA SER A 736 0.80 -19.98 34.40
C SER A 736 0.84 -19.75 32.89
N LEU A 737 1.68 -18.84 32.39
CA LEU A 737 1.79 -18.54 30.96
C LEU A 737 2.54 -19.64 30.22
N ALA A 738 1.82 -20.68 29.81
CA ALA A 738 2.36 -21.77 29.04
C ALA A 738 2.71 -21.34 27.59
N PRO A 739 3.80 -21.88 27.00
CA PRO A 739 4.01 -21.83 25.56
C PRO A 739 3.07 -22.82 24.86
N ASP A 740 3.02 -22.76 23.53
CA ASP A 740 2.49 -23.88 22.76
C ASP A 740 3.47 -25.07 22.83
N TYR A 741 2.97 -26.26 23.18
CA TYR A 741 3.77 -27.49 23.27
C TYR A 741 3.75 -28.31 21.97
N ASN A 742 2.83 -28.01 21.06
CA ASN A 742 2.66 -28.67 19.77
C ASN A 742 3.39 -27.92 18.66
N GLU A 743 3.42 -26.58 18.72
CA GLU A 743 4.21 -25.74 17.81
C GLU A 743 5.55 -25.33 18.46
N TRP A 744 6.64 -25.97 18.02
CA TRP A 744 7.98 -25.90 18.64
C TRP A 744 8.65 -24.51 18.67
N GLU A 745 8.05 -23.48 18.06
CA GLU A 745 8.73 -22.23 17.71
C GLU A 745 8.87 -21.21 18.86
N ARG A 746 8.20 -21.40 20.01
CA ARG A 746 8.22 -20.41 21.12
C ARG A 746 8.45 -21.03 22.50
N THR A 747 9.60 -21.67 22.68
CA THR A 747 9.98 -22.24 23.97
C THR A 747 10.46 -21.15 24.96
N GLY A 748 9.65 -20.85 25.98
CA GLY A 748 10.13 -20.15 27.19
C GLY A 748 9.15 -19.17 27.87
N PRO A 749 9.46 -18.74 29.10
CA PRO A 749 8.68 -17.74 29.84
C PRO A 749 8.61 -16.39 29.12
N VAL A 750 7.49 -15.67 29.27
CA VAL A 750 7.33 -14.31 28.76
C VAL A 750 8.22 -13.34 29.57
N SER A 751 9.08 -12.59 28.88
CA SER A 751 9.91 -11.57 29.53
C SER A 751 9.14 -10.25 29.69
N ILE A 752 8.50 -10.05 30.85
CA ILE A 752 7.87 -8.76 31.18
C ILE A 752 8.87 -7.60 31.09
N PRO A 753 10.11 -7.69 31.61
CA PRO A 753 11.08 -6.61 31.44
C PRO A 753 11.40 -6.30 29.97
N GLY A 754 11.44 -7.32 29.11
CA GLY A 754 11.62 -7.13 27.66
C GLY A 754 10.42 -6.43 27.00
N SER A 755 9.20 -6.85 27.32
CA SER A 755 7.97 -6.24 26.80
C SER A 755 7.79 -4.78 27.27
N VAL A 756 8.14 -4.47 28.51
CA VAL A 756 8.13 -3.09 29.02
C VAL A 756 9.18 -2.25 28.30
N LEU A 757 10.42 -2.77 28.20
CA LEU A 757 11.50 -2.04 27.56
C LEU A 757 11.23 -1.77 26.08
N SER A 758 10.55 -2.68 25.36
CA SER A 758 10.22 -2.47 23.94
C SER A 758 9.26 -1.28 23.74
N VAL A 759 8.22 -1.14 24.57
CA VAL A 759 7.32 0.03 24.54
C VAL A 759 8.11 1.31 24.86
N GLN A 760 8.94 1.28 25.90
CA GLN A 760 9.70 2.45 26.32
C GLN A 760 10.76 2.88 25.30
N THR A 761 11.32 1.91 24.57
CA THR A 761 12.33 2.13 23.53
C THR A 761 11.75 2.93 22.37
N ILE A 762 10.51 2.66 21.95
CA ILE A 762 9.81 3.42 20.90
C ILE A 762 9.72 4.91 21.27
N ALA A 763 9.37 5.22 22.53
CA ALA A 763 9.33 6.60 22.99
C ALA A 763 10.72 7.26 22.96
N LEU A 764 11.77 6.54 23.41
CA LEU A 764 13.14 7.04 23.36
C LEU A 764 13.62 7.30 21.92
N ASP A 765 13.37 6.36 21.01
CA ASP A 765 13.77 6.47 19.61
C ASP A 765 13.13 7.68 18.94
N ARG A 766 11.83 7.91 19.16
CA ARG A 766 11.16 9.08 18.60
C ARG A 766 11.65 10.39 19.23
N LEU A 767 11.71 10.49 20.55
CA LEU A 767 12.06 11.73 21.26
C LEU A 767 13.54 12.14 21.10
N MET A 768 14.44 11.18 20.92
CA MET A 768 15.88 11.42 20.76
C MET A 768 16.34 11.37 19.28
N SER A 769 15.41 11.24 18.34
CA SER A 769 15.71 11.24 16.91
C SER A 769 16.17 12.61 16.39
N ALA A 770 16.97 12.59 15.32
CA ALA A 770 17.35 13.80 14.59
C ALA A 770 16.13 14.57 14.04
N GLY A 771 15.14 13.86 13.49
CA GLY A 771 13.92 14.49 12.97
C GLY A 771 13.19 15.29 14.04
N THR A 772 12.99 14.73 15.24
CA THR A 772 12.36 15.46 16.36
C THR A 772 13.22 16.63 16.82
N ALA A 773 14.53 16.44 16.97
CA ALA A 773 15.44 17.52 17.37
C ALA A 773 15.40 18.71 16.39
N THR A 774 15.49 18.44 15.08
CA THR A 774 15.39 19.46 14.03
C THR A 774 14.07 20.21 14.11
N ARG A 775 12.94 19.50 14.15
CA ARG A 775 11.62 20.16 14.19
C ARG A 775 11.45 21.03 15.43
N VAL A 776 11.87 20.57 16.61
CA VAL A 776 11.78 21.35 17.86
C VAL A 776 12.64 22.63 17.79
N LEU A 777 13.85 22.54 17.23
CA LEU A 777 14.73 23.70 17.03
C LEU A 777 14.16 24.70 16.02
N GLU A 778 13.41 24.22 15.02
CA GLU A 778 12.82 25.04 13.96
C GLU A 778 11.44 25.60 14.30
N LEU A 779 10.74 25.11 15.34
CA LEU A 779 9.43 25.65 15.78
C LEU A 779 9.36 27.19 15.83
N PRO A 780 10.37 27.93 16.36
CA PRO A 780 10.31 29.39 16.40
C PRO A 780 10.24 30.05 15.01
N LEU A 781 10.67 29.37 13.94
CA LEU A 781 10.62 29.88 12.57
C LEU A 781 9.18 29.95 12.04
N TYR A 782 8.28 29.11 12.58
CA TYR A 782 6.87 29.04 12.20
C TYR A 782 5.96 29.86 13.12
N VAL A 783 6.53 30.58 14.09
CA VAL A 783 5.78 31.39 15.07
C VAL A 783 6.22 32.85 15.02
N GLU A 784 5.25 33.76 14.99
CA GLU A 784 5.49 35.20 15.09
C GLU A 784 6.33 35.54 16.32
N PRO A 785 7.32 36.46 16.24
CA PRO A 785 8.21 36.78 17.35
C PRO A 785 7.50 37.05 18.69
N ALA A 786 6.35 37.73 18.67
CA ALA A 786 5.56 38.06 19.86
C ALA A 786 4.95 36.82 20.55
N LYS A 787 4.73 35.72 19.82
CA LYS A 787 4.12 34.47 20.30
C LYS A 787 5.15 33.39 20.62
N ARG A 788 6.45 33.67 20.46
CA ARG A 788 7.53 32.70 20.74
C ARG A 788 7.73 32.42 22.23
N LYS A 789 7.22 33.27 23.12
CA LYS A 789 7.32 33.03 24.56
C LYS A 789 6.48 31.81 24.96
N GLY A 790 7.13 30.82 25.57
CA GLY A 790 6.45 29.62 26.09
C GLY A 790 6.35 28.44 25.11
N ILE A 791 6.87 28.59 23.88
CA ILE A 791 7.09 27.46 22.97
C ILE A 791 7.99 26.42 23.65
N ILE A 792 7.78 25.15 23.31
CA ILE A 792 8.63 24.08 23.82
C ILE A 792 10.05 24.22 23.25
N SER A 793 11.06 23.91 24.06
CA SER A 793 12.46 23.93 23.63
C SER A 793 13.08 22.53 23.68
N LEU A 794 14.12 22.29 22.90
CA LEU A 794 14.81 21.00 22.93
C LEU A 794 15.47 20.74 24.29
N ALA A 795 15.94 21.80 24.97
CA ALA A 795 16.43 21.72 26.34
C ALA A 795 15.34 21.26 27.33
N GLU A 796 14.10 21.74 27.16
CA GLU A 796 12.94 21.29 27.95
C GLU A 796 12.61 19.81 27.67
N VAL A 797 12.63 19.38 26.40
CA VAL A 797 12.35 17.98 25.99
C VAL A 797 13.38 17.03 26.60
N TYR A 798 14.67 17.25 26.34
CA TYR A 798 15.76 16.42 26.89
C TYR A 798 15.85 16.52 28.41
N GLY A 799 15.53 17.70 28.95
CA GLY A 799 15.36 17.97 30.36
C GLY A 799 14.38 17.01 31.01
N THR A 800 13.14 17.10 30.56
CA THR A 800 11.99 16.32 31.02
C THR A 800 12.22 14.82 30.84
N LEU A 801 12.79 14.40 29.70
CA LEU A 801 13.10 13.01 29.42
C LEU A 801 14.10 12.43 30.43
N GLN A 802 15.26 13.08 30.58
CA GLN A 802 16.30 12.61 31.49
C GLN A 802 15.81 12.59 32.95
N ASP A 803 15.08 13.62 33.36
CA ASP A 803 14.53 13.72 34.72
C ASP A 803 13.52 12.61 35.03
N ALA A 804 12.71 12.19 34.03
CA ALA A 804 11.77 11.08 34.17
C ALA A 804 12.47 9.72 34.21
N VAL A 805 13.45 9.49 33.32
CA VAL A 805 14.21 8.24 33.27
C VAL A 805 15.02 8.00 34.55
N TRP A 806 15.56 9.07 35.13
CA TRP A 806 16.45 9.03 36.29
C TRP A 806 15.82 9.58 37.58
N SER A 807 14.50 9.47 37.71
CA SER A 807 13.73 10.08 38.81
C SER A 807 14.19 9.63 40.21
N GLU A 808 14.71 8.41 40.33
CA GLU A 808 15.20 7.79 41.55
C GLU A 808 16.48 8.47 42.07
N LEU A 809 17.28 9.10 41.20
CA LEU A 809 18.48 9.82 41.63
C LEU A 809 18.16 10.99 42.55
N LYS A 810 16.99 11.62 42.37
CA LYS A 810 16.54 12.71 43.24
C LYS A 810 16.01 12.18 44.57
N THR A 811 15.20 11.14 44.54
CA THR A 811 14.50 10.62 45.73
C THR A 811 15.32 9.67 46.60
N GLY A 812 16.37 9.05 46.03
CA GLY A 812 17.15 8.02 46.71
C GLY A 812 16.38 6.72 46.93
N ARG A 813 15.24 6.52 46.25
CA ARG A 813 14.49 5.27 46.29
C ARG A 813 15.24 4.15 45.58
N GLU A 814 14.91 2.91 45.96
CA GLU A 814 15.43 1.71 45.31
C GLU A 814 15.12 1.71 43.80
N ILE A 815 16.07 1.25 42.99
CA ILE A 815 15.96 1.26 41.52
C ILE A 815 15.66 -0.17 41.06
N ASP A 816 14.39 -0.47 40.77
CA ASP A 816 14.00 -1.81 40.34
C ASP A 816 14.55 -2.20 38.95
N GLY A 817 14.40 -3.49 38.57
CA GLY A 817 14.92 -4.01 37.31
C GLY A 817 14.34 -3.36 36.05
N LEU A 818 13.05 -3.00 36.05
CA LEU A 818 12.42 -2.33 34.90
C LEU A 818 13.02 -0.93 34.72
N ARG A 819 13.18 -0.20 35.83
CA ARG A 819 13.80 1.12 35.82
C ARG A 819 15.27 1.06 35.38
N ARG A 820 16.05 0.11 35.88
CA ARG A 820 17.45 -0.06 35.47
C ARG A 820 17.58 -0.35 33.97
N ASN A 821 16.68 -1.14 33.39
CA ASN A 821 16.65 -1.40 31.95
C ASN A 821 16.44 -0.12 31.15
N LEU A 822 15.44 0.69 31.51
CA LEU A 822 15.18 1.97 30.85
C LEU A 822 16.37 2.93 30.96
N GLN A 823 16.97 3.03 32.14
CA GLN A 823 18.14 3.87 32.39
C GLN A 823 19.35 3.45 31.55
N ARG A 824 19.62 2.14 31.43
CA ARG A 824 20.66 1.60 30.55
C ARG A 824 20.39 1.92 29.08
N GLU A 825 19.15 1.77 28.63
CA GLU A 825 18.78 1.97 27.23
C GLU A 825 18.83 3.46 26.83
N HIS A 826 18.45 4.37 27.73
CA HIS A 826 18.70 5.81 27.59
C HIS A 826 20.21 6.12 27.56
N LEU A 827 20.98 5.60 28.52
CA LEU A 827 22.44 5.84 28.59
C LEU A 827 23.17 5.35 27.34
N LYS A 828 22.78 4.19 26.81
CA LYS A 828 23.30 3.61 25.56
C LYS A 828 23.12 4.57 24.37
N ARG A 829 21.95 5.22 24.26
CA ARG A 829 21.70 6.25 23.23
C ARG A 829 22.58 7.48 23.44
N VAL A 830 22.63 7.99 24.67
CA VAL A 830 23.49 9.15 25.01
C VAL A 830 24.95 8.84 24.69
N GLN A 831 25.46 7.67 25.06
CA GLN A 831 26.82 7.24 24.75
C GLN A 831 27.05 7.15 23.24
N ALA A 832 26.15 6.52 22.49
CA ALA A 832 26.27 6.41 21.04
C ALA A 832 26.36 7.79 20.39
N LEU A 833 25.48 8.72 20.78
CA LEU A 833 25.44 10.09 20.28
C LEU A 833 26.70 10.89 20.64
N LEU A 834 27.27 10.69 21.83
CA LEU A 834 28.50 11.38 22.26
C LEU A 834 29.77 10.86 21.57
N VAL A 835 29.86 9.54 21.37
CA VAL A 835 31.09 8.88 20.90
C VAL A 835 31.15 8.78 19.38
N ARG A 836 30.11 8.22 18.76
CA ARG A 836 30.05 8.00 17.31
C ARG A 836 29.56 9.23 16.55
N GLY A 837 28.96 10.18 17.25
CA GLY A 837 28.11 11.18 16.62
C GLY A 837 26.79 10.56 16.13
N GLY A 838 25.99 11.37 15.46
CA GLY A 838 24.75 10.96 14.81
C GLY A 838 24.26 12.08 13.90
N PRO A 839 23.18 11.88 13.12
CA PRO A 839 22.61 12.91 12.25
C PRO A 839 21.92 14.05 13.02
N LEU A 840 22.23 14.22 14.32
CA LEU A 840 21.67 15.29 15.14
C LEU A 840 22.21 16.66 14.69
N PRO A 841 21.38 17.71 14.74
CA PRO A 841 21.87 19.08 14.63
C PRO A 841 22.96 19.40 15.68
N PRO A 842 23.96 20.26 15.38
CA PRO A 842 25.04 20.58 16.31
C PRO A 842 24.56 21.10 17.67
N ASP A 843 23.52 21.93 17.70
CA ASP A 843 22.93 22.45 18.94
C ASP A 843 22.28 21.34 19.77
N ALA A 844 21.66 20.36 19.12
CA ALA A 844 21.11 19.18 19.79
C ALA A 844 22.23 18.33 20.42
N LEU A 845 23.37 18.15 19.74
CA LEU A 845 24.52 17.43 20.29
C LEU A 845 25.13 18.16 21.49
N SER A 846 25.25 19.49 21.40
CA SER A 846 25.68 20.35 22.53
C SER A 846 24.77 20.17 23.75
N LEU A 847 23.45 20.14 23.55
CA LEU A 847 22.48 19.89 24.63
C LEU A 847 22.59 18.48 25.20
N VAL A 848 22.80 17.45 24.37
CA VAL A 848 23.06 16.07 24.86
C VAL A 848 24.29 16.05 25.76
N ARG A 849 25.40 16.69 25.35
CA ARG A 849 26.63 16.77 26.16
C ARG A 849 26.43 17.54 27.46
N TYR A 850 25.66 18.63 27.42
CA TYR A 850 25.29 19.39 28.61
C TYR A 850 24.50 18.53 29.60
N ARG A 851 23.41 17.89 29.16
CA ARG A 851 22.57 17.00 29.99
C ARG A 851 23.33 15.79 30.51
N ALA A 852 24.24 15.22 29.71
CA ALA A 852 25.14 14.15 30.13
C ALA A 852 26.07 14.56 31.28
N THR A 853 26.57 15.79 31.27
CA THR A 853 27.40 16.32 32.36
C THR A 853 26.61 16.45 33.66
N GLU A 854 25.36 16.94 33.59
CA GLU A 854 24.46 17.00 34.74
C GLU A 854 24.09 15.61 35.28
N LEU A 855 23.86 14.64 34.38
CA LEU A 855 23.59 13.26 34.75
C LEU A 855 24.80 12.63 35.45
N GLN A 856 26.02 12.86 34.94
CA GLN A 856 27.25 12.37 35.58
C GLN A 856 27.37 12.86 37.03
N ALA A 857 27.08 14.15 37.28
CA ALA A 857 27.08 14.70 38.63
C ALA A 857 26.01 14.04 39.51
N SER A 858 24.79 13.88 39.00
CA SER A 858 23.69 13.25 39.71
C SER A 858 23.98 11.78 40.07
N LEU A 859 24.60 11.03 39.14
CA LEU A 859 25.02 9.65 39.36
C LEU A 859 26.09 9.53 40.44
N ARG A 860 27.09 10.43 40.46
CA ARG A 860 28.11 10.48 41.52
C ARG A 860 27.46 10.67 42.89
N THR A 861 26.54 11.63 43.00
CA THR A 861 25.84 11.89 44.26
C THR A 861 24.98 10.70 44.69
N ALA A 862 24.24 10.09 43.76
CA ALA A 862 23.37 8.96 44.07
C ALA A 862 24.15 7.69 44.46
N ALA A 863 25.25 7.38 43.77
CA ALA A 863 26.09 6.22 44.05
C ALA A 863 26.75 6.27 45.44
N ALA A 864 26.92 7.47 46.00
CA ALA A 864 27.48 7.68 47.33
C ALA A 864 26.44 7.53 48.47
N ARG A 865 25.13 7.42 48.15
CA ARG A 865 24.09 7.34 49.19
C ARG A 865 24.05 5.94 49.82
N PRO A 866 23.94 5.86 51.16
CA PRO A 866 23.68 4.59 51.84
C PRO A 866 22.22 4.16 51.63
N GLY A 867 21.94 2.85 51.80
CA GLY A 867 20.57 2.32 51.83
C GLY A 867 20.04 1.71 50.52
N LEU A 868 20.78 1.80 49.42
CA LEU A 868 20.45 1.11 48.15
C LEU A 868 20.96 -0.33 48.15
N SER A 869 20.26 -1.22 47.42
CA SER A 869 20.71 -2.60 47.19
C SER A 869 22.08 -2.67 46.49
N ILE A 870 22.71 -3.85 46.49
CA ILE A 870 23.97 -4.08 45.75
C ILE A 870 23.74 -3.88 44.25
N GLU A 871 22.62 -4.36 43.72
CA GLU A 871 22.25 -4.25 42.30
C GLU A 871 22.07 -2.79 41.88
N SER A 872 21.37 -1.99 42.68
CA SER A 872 21.20 -0.56 42.41
C SER A 872 22.53 0.20 42.46
N ARG A 873 23.38 -0.09 43.45
CA ARG A 873 24.72 0.52 43.53
C ARG A 873 25.62 0.12 42.37
N ALA A 874 25.66 -1.17 42.02
CA ALA A 874 26.42 -1.67 40.88
C ALA A 874 25.97 -1.01 39.57
N HIS A 875 24.66 -0.88 39.37
CA HIS A 875 24.08 -0.19 38.22
C HIS A 875 24.45 1.29 38.14
N LEU A 876 24.40 2.02 39.25
CA LEU A 876 24.80 3.43 39.29
C LEU A 876 26.30 3.61 39.02
N GLN A 877 27.15 2.74 39.57
CA GLN A 877 28.60 2.75 39.35
C GLN A 877 28.96 2.43 37.90
N ASP A 878 28.35 1.39 37.33
CA ASP A 878 28.51 1.02 35.91
C ASP A 878 28.06 2.15 34.98
N SER A 879 26.87 2.72 35.24
CA SER A 879 26.34 3.87 34.49
C SER A 879 27.25 5.09 34.56
N LEU A 880 27.79 5.40 35.75
CA LEU A 880 28.74 6.49 35.94
C LEU A 880 30.05 6.25 35.18
N GLY A 881 30.56 5.01 35.22
CA GLY A 881 31.76 4.62 34.49
C GLY A 881 31.60 4.79 32.98
N LEU A 882 30.55 4.20 32.42
CA LEU A 882 30.21 4.30 30.99
C LEU A 882 30.07 5.76 30.53
N LEU A 883 29.33 6.59 31.27
CA LEU A 883 29.12 8.00 30.92
C LEU A 883 30.40 8.82 31.02
N THR A 884 31.26 8.50 32.01
CA THR A 884 32.55 9.17 32.19
C THR A 884 33.49 8.91 31.02
N GLU A 885 33.56 7.67 30.56
CA GLU A 885 34.37 7.32 29.39
C GLU A 885 33.79 7.91 28.10
N ALA A 886 32.47 7.92 27.94
CA ALA A 886 31.80 8.55 26.80
C ALA A 886 32.08 10.07 26.70
N LEU A 887 32.08 10.79 27.83
CA LEU A 887 32.36 12.22 27.86
C LEU A 887 33.83 12.56 27.59
N LYS A 888 34.76 11.65 27.92
CA LYS A 888 36.20 11.78 27.66
C LYS A 888 36.58 11.42 26.23
N ALA A 889 35.83 10.54 25.58
CA ALA A 889 36.14 10.09 24.23
C ALA A 889 36.30 11.29 23.28
N SER A 890 37.42 11.32 22.54
CA SER A 890 37.63 12.29 21.47
C SER A 890 36.54 12.06 20.42
N MET A 891 35.68 13.06 20.19
CA MET A 891 34.60 12.94 19.20
C MET A 891 35.21 12.55 17.85
N THR A 892 34.79 11.41 17.31
CA THR A 892 35.14 11.05 15.94
C THR A 892 34.27 11.93 15.05
N ARG A 893 34.80 13.07 14.58
CA ARG A 893 34.12 13.91 13.60
C ARG A 893 34.18 13.17 12.26
N THR A 894 33.13 12.43 11.91
CA THR A 894 32.89 11.96 10.54
C THR A 894 32.10 12.99 9.78
#